data_AF-C2EL40-F1
#
_entry.id   AF-C2EL40-F1
#
_cell.length_a   1.000
_cell.length_b   1.000
_cell.length_c   1.000
_cell.angle_alpha   90.00
_cell.angle_beta   90.00
_cell.angle_gamma   90.00
#
_symmetry.space_group_name_H-M   'P 1'
#
loop_
_entity.id
_entity.type
_entity.pdbx_description
1 polymer ?
#
loop_
_entity_poly.entity_id
_entity_poly.type
_entity_poly.pdbx_seq_one_letter_code
_entity_poly.pdbx_strand_id
1 'polypeptide(L)'
;MMRLKQIKMINFGQFSNKTFDLPSDKINVFFGANEAGKSTTVAFIKQIMFGFHLRSNSSPFFEDYTPLAHVSPMGGSLIFDVNGSEYELERLYAKGDKTKRGILTVKKDGQVVPENLFFDQIENIDGSFYADSFIFNQEMLGQVSSLSQEDLLERIYYLGAADSGKLLEMRDDFAKEASKLFKKTGKKPEVNQLLKQLETDREDLTQTQDEFNNYEELDRDLTNKAEELQKRQKVLQDLHAKEQNLRDLQKELGNYQTLLELQKQVKDVAFDSESYQKAQDIMAQGRNLQRTIKSLEEQLADLDVDNQDNVIENKKLIRQKPQLLQWQAEYRACQQKTAELEQEKEQILTLAPDIKQLLDLDSMQIKQLQADYSNLPKQVNSAVNNNDKLWYIVGGVLAVVGLALLTMMGIVGLIVLIAGVGVIAAGYLKNSDQSKQDALILKKRQAFQNKYGLNPDNLNLDNLLTSANQYHLKETAEQANNDQLSELNQDVAQLATNVQNALKKPIENDFSDILNGIDELEEKMSEAQELTQKRSSLLTSLNQNKQDLKELGLKLRALFAQANVENMAGYDALYQDSLKQAKIKTQVEALEKSLHDDLIELKKTAAKPNELTDHLQELAKQIDMANNEVNGLQQEVAQIQVQLNNLADSTAVFEAKQNLANTETNFATSSKEYLANLLASKWIGRSLDLASNERFPKMLKAAKEYLALLTGGRYVDLDLGKKLTVIRKDGKKRDVKYLSRGTAEQLYFALKLAFIEQIKDEINLPILIDDSFVNFDDRRVGYIEKLLKEISENNQVLIFTAQGNLVDRLGLEPLTFTKGTQNA
;
A
#
# COMPACT_ATOMS: atom_id res chain seq x y z
N MET A 1 -78.18 56.55 -49.92
CA MET A 1 -77.31 56.82 -51.11
C MET A 1 -76.77 58.23 -50.96
N MET A 2 -75.45 58.41 -50.94
CA MET A 2 -74.82 59.72 -50.88
C MET A 2 -74.50 60.20 -52.31
N ARG A 3 -74.92 61.42 -52.65
CA ARG A 3 -74.90 61.96 -54.02
C ARG A 3 -74.14 63.27 -54.05
N LEU A 4 -73.02 63.35 -54.75
CA LEU A 4 -72.30 64.61 -54.96
C LEU A 4 -73.12 65.50 -55.92
N LYS A 5 -73.52 66.68 -55.43
CA LYS A 5 -74.37 67.67 -56.10
C LYS A 5 -73.55 68.78 -56.74
N GLN A 6 -72.50 69.25 -56.07
CA GLN A 6 -71.70 70.39 -56.51
C GLN A 6 -70.25 70.25 -56.02
N ILE A 7 -69.31 70.72 -56.84
CA ILE A 7 -67.87 70.80 -56.54
C ILE A 7 -67.43 72.26 -56.70
N LYS A 8 -67.00 72.92 -55.61
CA LYS A 8 -66.47 74.29 -55.61
C LYS A 8 -64.98 74.26 -55.33
N MET A 9 -64.14 74.67 -56.28
CA MET A 9 -62.68 74.73 -56.13
C MET A 9 -62.20 76.17 -55.95
N ILE A 10 -61.40 76.38 -54.91
CA ILE A 10 -60.74 77.63 -54.55
C ILE A 10 -59.24 77.39 -54.62
N ASN A 11 -58.62 77.78 -55.74
CA ASN A 11 -57.17 77.78 -55.95
C ASN A 11 -56.50 76.41 -55.77
N PHE A 12 -57.09 75.37 -56.38
CA PHE A 12 -56.61 73.99 -56.28
C PHE A 12 -56.05 73.50 -57.63
N GLY A 13 -54.76 73.12 -57.66
CA GLY A 13 -54.09 72.65 -58.87
C GLY A 13 -54.05 73.70 -59.97
N GLN A 14 -54.88 73.53 -61.01
CA GLN A 14 -55.03 74.43 -62.16
C GLN A 14 -56.40 75.13 -62.21
N PHE A 15 -57.07 75.24 -61.06
CA PHE A 15 -58.41 75.82 -60.96
C PHE A 15 -58.52 76.85 -59.82
N SER A 16 -58.58 78.13 -60.18
CA SER A 16 -59.06 79.22 -59.33
C SER A 16 -60.57 79.43 -59.51
N ASN A 17 -61.30 79.50 -58.38
CA ASN A 17 -62.73 79.84 -58.28
C ASN A 17 -63.67 79.11 -59.26
N LYS A 18 -63.40 77.82 -59.52
CA LYS A 18 -64.17 76.99 -60.46
C LYS A 18 -65.26 76.22 -59.73
N THR A 19 -66.50 76.33 -60.20
CA THR A 19 -67.63 75.49 -59.73
C THR A 19 -68.04 74.51 -60.84
N PHE A 20 -68.44 73.31 -60.43
CA PHE A 20 -69.11 72.31 -61.27
C PHE A 20 -70.40 71.87 -60.56
N ASP A 21 -71.54 72.16 -61.17
CA ASP A 21 -72.85 71.61 -60.81
C ASP A 21 -73.03 70.26 -61.51
N LEU A 22 -73.47 69.23 -60.78
CA LEU A 22 -73.67 67.89 -61.34
C LEU A 22 -75.13 67.72 -61.79
N PRO A 23 -75.42 67.68 -63.11
CA PRO A 23 -76.79 67.67 -63.63
C PRO A 23 -77.53 66.35 -63.39
N SER A 24 -76.81 65.24 -63.14
CA SER A 24 -77.40 63.91 -62.94
C SER A 24 -77.20 63.39 -61.51
N ASP A 25 -78.21 62.71 -60.99
CA ASP A 25 -78.11 61.90 -59.77
C ASP A 25 -77.59 60.47 -60.04
N LYS A 26 -77.44 60.10 -61.31
CA LYS A 26 -76.95 58.79 -61.79
C LYS A 26 -75.52 58.86 -62.35
N ILE A 27 -75.35 59.35 -63.58
CA ILE A 27 -74.04 59.39 -64.27
C ILE A 27 -73.72 60.83 -64.65
N ASN A 28 -72.56 61.33 -64.23
CA ASN A 28 -72.00 62.61 -64.66
C ASN A 28 -70.71 62.37 -65.43
N VAL A 29 -70.58 63.00 -66.60
CA VAL A 29 -69.42 62.82 -67.49
C VAL A 29 -68.61 64.11 -67.53
N PHE A 30 -67.34 64.01 -67.16
CA PHE A 30 -66.36 65.09 -67.15
C PHE A 30 -65.40 64.88 -68.34
N PHE A 31 -65.65 65.61 -69.43
CA PHE A 31 -64.95 65.41 -70.71
C PHE A 31 -63.85 66.44 -70.93
N GLY A 32 -62.66 65.98 -71.31
CA GLY A 32 -61.56 66.88 -71.67
C GLY A 32 -60.28 66.17 -72.08
N ALA A 33 -59.45 66.92 -72.81
CA ALA A 33 -58.12 66.49 -73.20
C ALA A 33 -57.23 66.13 -71.99
N ASN A 34 -56.10 65.49 -72.24
CA ASN A 34 -55.10 65.28 -71.21
C ASN A 34 -54.57 66.64 -70.72
N GLU A 35 -54.24 66.72 -69.43
CA GLU A 35 -53.87 67.95 -68.71
C GLU A 35 -55.02 68.99 -68.59
N ALA A 36 -56.26 68.65 -68.93
CA ALA A 36 -57.40 69.56 -68.76
C ALA A 36 -57.96 69.63 -67.31
N GLY A 37 -57.31 68.96 -66.34
CA GLY A 37 -57.69 68.99 -64.93
C GLY A 37 -58.64 67.87 -64.46
N LYS A 38 -58.77 66.80 -65.25
CA LYS A 38 -59.57 65.60 -64.93
C LYS A 38 -59.18 64.97 -63.59
N SER A 39 -57.98 64.40 -63.51
CA SER A 39 -57.41 63.81 -62.30
C SER A 39 -57.32 64.83 -61.14
N THR A 40 -57.02 66.10 -61.44
CA THR A 40 -57.05 67.20 -60.46
C THR A 40 -58.43 67.33 -59.77
N THR A 41 -59.52 67.03 -60.46
CA THR A 41 -60.88 67.01 -59.89
C THR A 41 -61.12 65.79 -59.00
N VAL A 42 -60.60 64.63 -59.37
CA VAL A 42 -60.66 63.40 -58.56
C VAL A 42 -59.82 63.54 -57.28
N ALA A 43 -58.61 64.09 -57.40
CA ALA A 43 -57.74 64.45 -56.30
C ALA A 43 -58.40 65.47 -55.36
N PHE A 44 -59.11 66.47 -55.91
CA PHE A 44 -59.86 67.45 -55.13
C PHE A 44 -60.93 66.79 -54.26
N ILE A 45 -61.81 65.95 -54.84
CA ILE A 45 -62.88 65.26 -54.10
C ILE A 45 -62.28 64.47 -52.93
N LYS A 46 -61.24 63.66 -53.21
CA LYS A 46 -60.51 62.86 -52.22
C LYS A 46 -59.88 63.70 -51.11
N GLN A 47 -59.24 64.83 -51.43
CA GLN A 47 -58.53 65.67 -50.46
C GLN A 47 -59.45 66.59 -49.64
N ILE A 48 -60.61 67.03 -50.17
CA ILE A 48 -61.61 67.73 -49.35
C ILE A 48 -62.20 66.78 -48.31
N MET A 49 -62.51 65.53 -48.67
CA MET A 49 -62.98 64.53 -47.69
C MET A 49 -61.90 64.20 -46.65
N PHE A 50 -60.75 63.66 -47.07
CA PHE A 50 -59.79 63.01 -46.15
C PHE A 50 -58.54 63.84 -45.79
N GLY A 51 -58.43 65.08 -46.29
CA GLY A 51 -57.35 66.01 -45.97
C GLY A 51 -56.28 66.13 -47.05
N PHE A 52 -55.67 67.32 -47.12
CA PHE A 52 -54.58 67.59 -48.05
C PHE A 52 -53.32 66.79 -47.68
N HIS A 53 -52.60 66.33 -48.70
CA HIS A 53 -51.36 65.58 -48.54
C HIS A 53 -50.19 66.42 -49.07
N LEU A 54 -49.52 67.11 -48.15
CA LEU A 54 -48.36 67.95 -48.46
C LEU A 54 -47.06 67.15 -48.27
N ARG A 55 -46.26 67.04 -49.34
CA ARG A 55 -44.83 66.66 -49.53
C ARG A 55 -43.97 65.99 -48.45
N SER A 56 -44.21 66.18 -47.15
CA SER A 56 -43.59 65.39 -46.08
C SER A 56 -44.35 64.09 -45.78
N ASN A 57 -45.58 63.95 -46.28
CA ASN A 57 -46.46 62.82 -46.00
C ASN A 57 -46.95 62.18 -47.33
N SER A 58 -46.01 61.77 -48.18
CA SER A 58 -46.34 61.10 -49.45
C SER A 58 -47.01 59.74 -49.20
N SER A 59 -48.29 59.62 -49.54
CA SER A 59 -49.02 58.36 -49.56
C SER A 59 -49.13 57.85 -51.00
N PRO A 60 -48.95 56.54 -51.27
CA PRO A 60 -49.11 55.99 -52.62
C PRO A 60 -50.54 56.13 -53.19
N PHE A 61 -51.51 56.54 -52.36
CA PHE A 61 -52.91 56.74 -52.74
C PHE A 61 -53.31 58.22 -52.95
N PHE A 62 -52.42 59.19 -52.69
CA PHE A 62 -52.73 60.64 -52.72
C PHE A 62 -51.72 61.44 -53.54
N GLU A 63 -52.19 62.27 -54.47
CA GLU A 63 -51.35 63.13 -55.29
C GLU A 63 -50.86 64.39 -54.55
N ASP A 64 -49.61 64.74 -54.82
CA ASP A 64 -48.81 65.80 -54.20
C ASP A 64 -49.22 67.23 -54.69
N TYR A 65 -50.49 67.61 -54.49
CA TYR A 65 -51.01 68.93 -54.84
C TYR A 65 -50.61 69.97 -53.77
N THR A 66 -49.54 70.73 -54.03
CA THR A 66 -49.08 71.80 -53.13
C THR A 66 -49.68 73.17 -53.48
N PRO A 67 -50.03 74.02 -52.49
CA PRO A 67 -50.46 75.39 -52.74
C PRO A 67 -49.34 76.23 -53.36
N LEU A 68 -49.65 76.89 -54.49
CA LEU A 68 -48.78 77.90 -55.07
C LEU A 68 -48.65 79.08 -54.10
N ALA A 69 -47.42 79.47 -53.74
CA ALA A 69 -47.12 80.32 -52.59
C ALA A 69 -47.67 81.77 -52.63
N HIS A 70 -48.37 82.13 -53.72
CA HIS A 70 -48.97 83.42 -54.01
C HIS A 70 -50.51 83.41 -53.96
N VAL A 71 -51.15 82.25 -53.79
CA VAL A 71 -52.63 82.12 -53.80
C VAL A 71 -53.08 81.40 -52.53
N SER A 72 -53.98 82.03 -51.76
CA SER A 72 -54.46 81.53 -50.46
C SER A 72 -55.82 82.16 -50.14
N PRO A 73 -56.79 81.42 -49.56
CA PRO A 73 -56.73 80.01 -49.22
C PRO A 73 -56.71 79.08 -50.46
N MET A 74 -56.29 77.84 -50.23
CA MET A 74 -56.43 76.70 -51.14
C MET A 74 -57.47 75.74 -50.57
N GLY A 75 -58.31 75.15 -51.41
CA GLY A 75 -59.31 74.17 -51.01
C GLY A 75 -60.65 74.44 -51.67
N GLY A 76 -61.73 74.41 -50.91
CA GLY A 76 -63.09 74.70 -51.38
C GLY A 76 -64.11 73.80 -50.71
N SER A 77 -65.21 73.47 -51.39
CA SER A 77 -66.23 72.58 -50.83
C SER A 77 -66.82 71.57 -51.80
N LEU A 78 -67.33 70.48 -51.23
CA LEU A 78 -68.18 69.48 -51.86
C LEU A 78 -69.57 69.56 -51.22
N ILE A 79 -70.63 69.56 -52.04
CA ILE A 79 -72.01 69.47 -51.54
C ILE A 79 -72.57 68.08 -51.85
N PHE A 80 -72.97 67.34 -50.83
CA PHE A 80 -73.62 66.04 -50.95
C PHE A 80 -75.10 66.10 -50.55
N ASP A 81 -75.96 65.43 -51.29
CA ASP A 81 -77.30 65.01 -50.85
C ASP A 81 -77.19 63.65 -50.15
N VAL A 82 -77.66 63.59 -48.91
CA VAL A 82 -77.70 62.39 -48.07
C VAL A 82 -79.13 62.21 -47.58
N ASN A 83 -79.88 61.35 -48.28
CA ASN A 83 -81.26 60.98 -47.95
C ASN A 83 -82.20 62.21 -47.82
N GLY A 84 -81.95 63.29 -48.56
CA GLY A 84 -82.76 64.52 -48.56
C GLY A 84 -82.24 65.66 -47.66
N SER A 85 -81.17 65.45 -46.89
CA SER A 85 -80.41 66.54 -46.25
C SER A 85 -79.19 66.92 -47.09
N GLU A 86 -78.88 68.21 -47.15
CA GLU A 86 -77.67 68.73 -47.79
C GLU A 86 -76.50 68.79 -46.81
N TYR A 87 -75.36 68.21 -47.20
CA TYR A 87 -74.10 68.23 -46.45
C TYR A 87 -73.03 68.97 -47.26
N GLU A 88 -72.63 70.16 -46.83
CA GLU A 88 -71.45 70.85 -47.38
C GLU A 88 -70.20 70.49 -46.57
N LEU A 89 -69.22 69.85 -47.22
CA LEU A 89 -67.87 69.63 -46.70
C LEU A 89 -66.97 70.72 -47.27
N GLU A 90 -66.71 71.76 -46.49
CA GLU A 90 -65.77 72.83 -46.82
C GLU A 90 -64.42 72.54 -46.16
N ARG A 91 -63.35 72.34 -46.95
CA ARG A 91 -61.98 72.19 -46.42
C ARG A 91 -61.07 73.25 -47.01
N LEU A 92 -60.43 74.03 -46.13
CA LEU A 92 -59.56 75.14 -46.49
C LEU A 92 -58.18 75.00 -45.82
N TYR A 93 -57.14 75.26 -46.60
CA TYR A 93 -55.76 75.39 -46.14
C TYR A 93 -55.27 76.82 -46.37
N ALA A 94 -54.66 77.39 -45.34
CA ALA A 94 -54.05 78.71 -45.38
C ALA A 94 -52.56 78.63 -44.99
N LYS A 95 -51.75 79.53 -45.56
CA LYS A 95 -50.30 79.59 -45.34
C LYS A 95 -49.95 79.82 -43.86
N GLY A 96 -49.65 78.75 -43.13
CA GLY A 96 -49.34 78.77 -41.70
C GLY A 96 -50.05 77.70 -40.87
N ASP A 97 -51.00 76.97 -41.46
CA ASP A 97 -51.68 75.84 -40.80
C ASP A 97 -50.69 74.72 -40.40
N LYS A 98 -50.65 74.43 -39.09
CA LYS A 98 -49.79 73.40 -38.51
C LYS A 98 -50.23 71.96 -38.82
N THR A 99 -51.50 71.73 -39.16
CA THR A 99 -52.02 70.37 -39.42
C THR A 99 -51.46 69.77 -40.71
N LYS A 100 -51.06 70.63 -41.67
CA LYS A 100 -50.76 70.27 -43.08
C LYS A 100 -51.89 69.56 -43.84
N ARG A 101 -53.06 69.36 -43.23
CA ARG A 101 -54.22 68.64 -43.79
C ARG A 101 -55.36 69.59 -44.18
N GLY A 102 -55.34 70.85 -43.73
CA GLY A 102 -56.42 71.81 -43.94
C GLY A 102 -57.59 71.59 -42.98
N ILE A 103 -58.18 72.69 -42.53
CA ILE A 103 -59.32 72.70 -41.59
C ILE A 103 -60.57 72.28 -42.35
N LEU A 104 -61.28 71.26 -41.84
CA LEU A 104 -62.61 70.88 -42.32
C LEU A 104 -63.68 71.70 -41.59
N THR A 105 -64.77 72.00 -42.27
CA THR A 105 -66.02 72.52 -41.71
C THR A 105 -67.15 71.79 -42.41
N VAL A 106 -67.83 70.92 -41.65
CA VAL A 106 -69.04 70.23 -42.13
C VAL A 106 -70.24 71.10 -41.80
N LYS A 107 -71.11 71.32 -42.78
CA LYS A 107 -72.41 71.97 -42.60
C LYS A 107 -73.49 70.98 -43.01
N LYS A 108 -74.57 70.89 -42.23
CA LYS A 108 -75.79 70.17 -42.57
C LYS A 108 -76.94 71.16 -42.69
N ASP A 109 -77.63 71.15 -43.84
CA ASP A 109 -78.77 72.01 -44.14
C ASP A 109 -78.48 73.50 -43.82
N GLY A 110 -77.25 73.93 -44.16
CA GLY A 110 -76.70 75.27 -43.91
C GLY A 110 -76.07 75.54 -42.54
N GLN A 111 -76.24 74.65 -41.54
CA GLN A 111 -75.73 74.84 -40.18
C GLN A 111 -74.43 74.06 -39.94
N VAL A 112 -73.43 74.67 -39.30
CA VAL A 112 -72.17 73.98 -38.95
C VAL A 112 -72.42 72.86 -37.93
N VAL A 113 -71.89 71.67 -38.19
CA VAL A 113 -72.06 70.46 -37.36
C VAL A 113 -70.72 69.76 -37.07
N PRO A 114 -70.64 68.91 -36.02
CA PRO A 114 -69.48 68.05 -35.78
C PRO A 114 -69.16 67.15 -36.98
N GLU A 115 -67.87 66.92 -37.25
CA GLU A 115 -67.41 66.17 -38.43
C GLU A 115 -67.97 64.74 -38.48
N ASN A 116 -68.14 64.08 -37.33
CA ASN A 116 -68.66 62.71 -37.27
C ASN A 116 -70.09 62.60 -37.81
N LEU A 117 -70.93 63.63 -37.75
CA LEU A 117 -72.29 63.57 -38.33
C LEU A 117 -72.30 63.41 -39.87
N PHE A 118 -71.14 63.53 -40.53
CA PHE A 118 -70.92 63.06 -41.90
C PHE A 118 -70.14 61.74 -41.96
N PHE A 119 -69.04 61.57 -41.20
CA PHE A 119 -68.23 60.34 -41.29
C PHE A 119 -68.97 59.08 -40.77
N ASP A 120 -69.89 59.23 -39.82
CA ASP A 120 -70.83 58.19 -39.37
C ASP A 120 -71.85 57.80 -40.46
N GLN A 121 -71.98 58.57 -41.56
CA GLN A 121 -72.79 58.19 -42.73
C GLN A 121 -72.01 57.37 -43.77
N ILE A 122 -70.73 57.10 -43.52
CA ILE A 122 -69.84 56.28 -44.35
C ILE A 122 -69.00 55.32 -43.49
N GLU A 123 -69.54 54.87 -42.35
CA GLU A 123 -68.91 53.96 -41.38
C GLU A 123 -67.46 54.33 -40.99
N ASN A 124 -67.17 55.64 -40.93
CA ASN A 124 -65.86 56.20 -40.58
C ASN A 124 -64.66 55.65 -41.38
N ILE A 125 -64.85 55.26 -42.65
CA ILE A 125 -63.76 54.78 -43.50
C ILE A 125 -62.60 55.76 -43.61
N ASP A 126 -61.38 55.23 -43.72
CA ASP A 126 -60.21 56.06 -44.00
C ASP A 126 -60.06 56.40 -45.49
N GLY A 127 -59.23 57.42 -45.77
CA GLY A 127 -59.01 57.92 -47.12
C GLY A 127 -58.23 56.97 -48.04
N SER A 128 -57.51 56.00 -47.48
CA SER A 128 -56.92 54.89 -48.25
C SER A 128 -58.05 53.97 -48.71
N PHE A 129 -58.91 53.49 -47.81
CA PHE A 129 -60.06 52.65 -48.16
C PHE A 129 -60.96 53.32 -49.21
N TYR A 130 -61.23 54.63 -49.09
CA TYR A 130 -61.99 55.38 -50.10
C TYR A 130 -61.29 55.39 -51.47
N ALA A 131 -60.01 55.77 -51.51
CA ALA A 131 -59.24 55.80 -52.76
C ALA A 131 -59.12 54.41 -53.39
N ASP A 132 -59.01 53.37 -52.57
CA ASP A 132 -58.80 52.00 -53.02
C ASP A 132 -60.10 51.27 -53.34
N SER A 133 -61.26 51.74 -52.87
CA SER A 133 -62.57 51.13 -53.16
C SER A 133 -63.37 51.89 -54.21
N PHE A 134 -63.57 53.20 -54.02
CA PHE A 134 -64.48 54.01 -54.84
C PHE A 134 -63.80 54.73 -56.01
N ILE A 135 -62.46 54.76 -56.07
CA ILE A 135 -61.71 55.35 -57.18
C ILE A 135 -61.12 54.26 -58.09
N PHE A 136 -61.40 54.41 -59.39
CA PHE A 136 -60.91 53.58 -60.47
C PHE A 136 -60.01 54.43 -61.36
N ASN A 137 -58.72 54.08 -61.44
CA ASN A 137 -57.75 54.72 -62.33
C ASN A 137 -56.95 53.67 -63.11
N GLN A 138 -56.28 54.09 -64.18
CA GLN A 138 -55.56 53.19 -65.09
C GLN A 138 -54.39 52.44 -64.42
N GLU A 139 -53.81 52.99 -63.35
CA GLU A 139 -52.66 52.40 -62.66
C GLU A 139 -53.09 51.22 -61.76
N MET A 140 -54.10 51.42 -60.90
CA MET A 140 -54.63 50.38 -60.02
C MET A 140 -55.21 49.20 -60.81
N LEU A 141 -55.89 49.49 -61.94
CA LEU A 141 -56.37 48.47 -62.88
C LEU A 141 -55.25 47.58 -63.46
N GLY A 142 -54.00 48.06 -63.47
CA GLY A 142 -52.83 47.30 -63.90
C GLY A 142 -52.29 46.30 -62.86
N GLN A 143 -52.61 46.46 -61.58
CA GLN A 143 -51.98 45.71 -60.47
C GLN A 143 -52.65 44.34 -60.15
N VAL A 144 -53.70 43.97 -60.87
CA VAL A 144 -54.52 42.75 -60.64
C VAL A 144 -53.75 41.42 -60.52
N SER A 145 -52.52 41.33 -61.02
CA SER A 145 -51.69 40.13 -60.92
C SER A 145 -51.09 39.86 -59.53
N SER A 146 -51.09 40.83 -58.62
CA SER A 146 -50.67 40.62 -57.22
C SER A 146 -51.83 40.36 -56.26
N LEU A 147 -53.08 40.51 -56.70
CA LEU A 147 -54.27 40.40 -55.86
C LEU A 147 -54.52 38.95 -55.41
N SER A 148 -54.52 38.71 -54.10
CA SER A 148 -54.76 37.41 -53.46
C SER A 148 -56.25 37.17 -53.12
N GLN A 149 -56.58 36.02 -52.51
CA GLN A 149 -57.92 35.82 -51.93
C GLN A 149 -58.04 36.63 -50.63
N GLU A 150 -56.95 36.67 -49.88
CA GLU A 150 -56.79 37.31 -48.58
C GLU A 150 -56.97 38.83 -48.69
N ASP A 151 -56.38 39.49 -49.70
CA ASP A 151 -56.53 40.94 -49.96
C ASP A 151 -57.98 41.36 -50.26
N LEU A 152 -58.78 40.43 -50.80
CA LEU A 152 -60.20 40.64 -51.11
C LEU A 152 -61.10 40.34 -49.92
N LEU A 153 -60.72 39.37 -49.09
CA LEU A 153 -61.39 39.07 -47.82
C LEU A 153 -61.16 40.20 -46.81
N GLU A 154 -59.94 40.72 -46.68
CA GLU A 154 -59.57 41.83 -45.81
C GLU A 154 -60.46 43.07 -46.07
N ARG A 155 -60.70 43.41 -47.34
CA ARG A 155 -61.59 44.53 -47.73
C ARG A 155 -63.03 44.36 -47.26
N ILE A 156 -63.55 43.14 -47.21
CA ILE A 156 -64.89 42.85 -46.68
C ILE A 156 -64.88 42.80 -45.15
N TYR A 157 -63.81 42.25 -44.55
CA TYR A 157 -63.66 42.20 -43.09
C TYR A 157 -63.44 43.59 -42.46
N TYR A 158 -62.86 44.55 -43.18
CA TYR A 158 -62.72 45.95 -42.77
C TYR A 158 -64.07 46.60 -42.40
N LEU A 159 -65.15 46.20 -43.09
CA LEU A 159 -66.52 46.66 -42.80
C LEU A 159 -67.30 45.70 -41.90
N GLY A 160 -67.17 44.38 -42.10
CA GLY A 160 -67.91 43.38 -41.32
C GLY A 160 -67.52 43.27 -39.84
N ALA A 161 -66.33 43.76 -39.45
CA ALA A 161 -65.91 43.78 -38.05
C ALA A 161 -64.86 44.88 -37.77
N ALA A 162 -65.12 45.70 -36.73
CA ALA A 162 -64.13 46.59 -36.15
C ALA A 162 -62.91 45.78 -35.65
N ASP A 163 -61.70 46.35 -35.82
CA ASP A 163 -60.42 45.72 -35.47
C ASP A 163 -60.11 44.37 -36.17
N SER A 164 -60.80 44.06 -37.27
CA SER A 164 -60.62 42.82 -38.05
C SER A 164 -59.17 42.51 -38.46
N GLY A 165 -58.36 43.51 -38.78
CA GLY A 165 -56.92 43.34 -39.06
C GLY A 165 -56.14 42.73 -37.88
N LYS A 166 -56.43 43.16 -36.65
CA LYS A 166 -55.80 42.58 -35.43
C LYS A 166 -56.24 41.13 -35.21
N LEU A 167 -57.50 40.80 -35.52
CA LEU A 167 -58.02 39.44 -35.42
C LEU A 167 -57.39 38.52 -36.48
N LEU A 168 -57.10 39.00 -37.68
CA LEU A 168 -56.35 38.26 -38.70
C LEU A 168 -54.90 37.96 -38.25
N GLU A 169 -54.21 38.94 -37.66
CA GLU A 169 -52.87 38.75 -37.09
C GLU A 169 -52.88 37.69 -35.96
N MET A 170 -53.80 37.81 -34.99
CA MET A 170 -53.96 36.82 -33.92
C MET A 170 -54.28 35.41 -34.44
N ARG A 171 -55.14 35.29 -35.47
CA ARG A 171 -55.46 34.00 -36.11
C ARG A 171 -54.21 33.29 -36.62
N ASP A 172 -53.31 34.04 -37.25
CA ASP A 172 -52.14 33.49 -37.93
C ASP A 172 -50.97 33.24 -36.98
N ASP A 173 -50.81 34.03 -35.93
CA ASP A 173 -49.86 33.72 -34.85
C ASP A 173 -50.28 32.45 -34.08
N PHE A 174 -51.56 32.31 -33.70
CA PHE A 174 -52.03 31.07 -33.09
C PHE A 174 -51.86 29.85 -34.02
N ALA A 175 -52.04 30.01 -35.33
CA ALA A 175 -51.74 28.95 -36.31
C ALA A 175 -50.23 28.62 -36.37
N LYS A 176 -49.38 29.64 -36.30
CA LYS A 176 -47.91 29.54 -36.35
C LYS A 176 -47.37 28.79 -35.14
N GLU A 177 -47.81 29.16 -33.93
CA GLU A 177 -47.43 28.51 -32.67
C GLU A 177 -47.94 27.06 -32.59
N ALA A 178 -49.20 26.79 -32.93
CA ALA A 178 -49.71 25.42 -33.06
C ALA A 178 -48.84 24.59 -34.02
N SER A 179 -48.36 25.18 -35.11
CA SER A 179 -47.47 24.50 -36.06
C SER A 179 -46.05 24.25 -35.53
N LYS A 180 -45.56 24.98 -34.52
CA LYS A 180 -44.27 24.68 -33.86
C LYS A 180 -44.38 23.43 -33.00
N LEU A 181 -45.52 23.23 -32.34
CA LEU A 181 -45.77 22.12 -31.43
C LEU A 181 -46.09 20.82 -32.17
N PHE A 182 -46.95 20.84 -33.20
CA PHE A 182 -47.28 19.63 -33.99
C PHE A 182 -47.45 19.89 -35.49
N LYS A 183 -46.98 18.95 -36.32
CA LYS A 183 -47.34 18.83 -37.75
C LYS A 183 -47.54 17.35 -38.13
N LYS A 184 -48.60 17.05 -38.90
CA LYS A 184 -48.97 15.68 -39.32
C LYS A 184 -47.83 14.86 -39.96
N THR A 185 -46.84 15.51 -40.57
CA THR A 185 -45.66 14.87 -41.19
C THR A 185 -44.33 15.46 -40.68
N GLY A 186 -44.35 16.19 -39.57
CA GLY A 186 -43.16 16.81 -38.98
C GLY A 186 -42.39 15.85 -38.08
N LYS A 187 -41.05 15.88 -38.15
CA LYS A 187 -40.15 15.18 -37.20
C LYS A 187 -39.48 16.10 -36.17
N LYS A 188 -39.55 17.41 -36.38
CA LYS A 188 -38.99 18.47 -35.51
C LYS A 188 -39.97 19.12 -34.51
N PRO A 189 -41.30 19.15 -34.73
CA PRO A 189 -42.22 19.71 -33.74
C PRO A 189 -42.19 18.91 -32.43
N GLU A 190 -42.31 19.60 -31.30
CA GLU A 190 -42.11 19.02 -29.97
C GLU A 190 -43.04 17.83 -29.68
N VAL A 191 -44.34 17.97 -29.95
CA VAL A 191 -45.33 16.89 -29.75
C VAL A 191 -45.05 15.69 -30.66
N ASN A 192 -44.48 15.90 -31.85
CA ASN A 192 -44.05 14.81 -32.73
C ASN A 192 -42.80 14.09 -32.20
N GLN A 193 -41.91 14.78 -31.49
CA GLN A 193 -40.74 14.17 -30.85
C GLN A 193 -41.16 13.42 -29.58
N LEU A 194 -41.96 14.06 -28.71
CA LEU A 194 -42.50 13.47 -27.50
C LEU A 194 -43.31 12.21 -27.78
N LEU A 195 -44.18 12.19 -28.81
CA LEU A 195 -44.91 10.99 -29.22
C LEU A 195 -43.97 9.81 -29.51
N LYS A 196 -42.89 10.05 -30.27
CA LYS A 196 -41.92 9.02 -30.66
C LYS A 196 -41.01 8.60 -29.49
N GLN A 197 -40.81 9.47 -28.50
CA GLN A 197 -40.14 9.12 -27.25
C GLN A 197 -41.05 8.25 -26.39
N LEU A 198 -42.35 8.55 -26.33
CA LEU A 198 -43.38 7.79 -25.60
C LEU A 198 -43.56 6.36 -26.15
N GLU A 199 -43.32 6.15 -27.45
CA GLU A 199 -43.22 4.81 -28.05
C GLU A 199 -41.98 4.07 -27.50
N THR A 200 -40.80 4.68 -27.57
CA THR A 200 -39.53 4.08 -27.12
C THR A 200 -39.50 3.84 -25.59
N ASP A 201 -39.91 4.81 -24.77
CA ASP A 201 -39.96 4.68 -23.30
C ASP A 201 -40.87 3.52 -22.83
N ARG A 202 -41.85 3.13 -23.65
CA ARG A 202 -42.72 1.97 -23.40
C ARG A 202 -42.11 0.65 -23.88
N GLU A 203 -41.41 0.66 -25.01
CA GLU A 203 -40.64 -0.50 -25.48
C GLU A 203 -39.53 -0.84 -24.48
N ASP A 204 -38.73 0.17 -24.08
CA ASP A 204 -37.67 0.07 -23.09
C ASP A 204 -38.23 -0.44 -21.74
N LEU A 205 -39.29 0.17 -21.21
CA LEU A 205 -39.92 -0.26 -19.96
C LEU A 205 -40.43 -1.71 -20.02
N THR A 206 -40.94 -2.16 -21.17
CA THR A 206 -41.39 -3.55 -21.32
C THR A 206 -40.19 -4.49 -21.25
N GLN A 207 -39.12 -4.20 -22.00
CA GLN A 207 -37.90 -5.00 -21.99
C GLN A 207 -37.29 -5.09 -20.58
N THR A 208 -37.10 -3.96 -19.89
CA THR A 208 -36.48 -3.96 -18.56
C THR A 208 -37.38 -4.63 -17.50
N GLN A 209 -38.70 -4.58 -17.66
CA GLN A 209 -39.61 -5.30 -16.77
C GLN A 209 -39.51 -6.82 -16.97
N ASP A 210 -39.35 -7.31 -18.21
CA ASP A 210 -39.11 -8.73 -18.48
C ASP A 210 -37.72 -9.19 -18.00
N GLU A 211 -36.68 -8.36 -18.17
CA GLU A 211 -35.33 -8.60 -17.62
C GLU A 211 -35.35 -8.70 -16.08
N PHE A 212 -36.15 -7.86 -15.40
CA PHE A 212 -36.35 -7.92 -13.96
C PHE A 212 -37.13 -9.16 -13.50
N ASN A 213 -38.17 -9.57 -14.24
CA ASN A 213 -38.91 -10.80 -13.92
C ASN A 213 -37.98 -12.03 -14.00
N ASN A 214 -37.09 -12.06 -15.00
CA ASN A 214 -36.07 -13.08 -15.18
C ASN A 214 -34.99 -13.05 -14.07
N TYR A 215 -34.64 -11.86 -13.56
CA TYR A 215 -33.77 -11.71 -12.38
C TYR A 215 -34.42 -12.32 -11.12
N GLU A 216 -35.71 -12.04 -10.83
CA GLU A 216 -36.41 -12.63 -9.68
C GLU A 216 -36.52 -14.16 -9.76
N GLU A 217 -36.70 -14.73 -10.96
CA GLU A 217 -36.72 -16.18 -11.16
C GLU A 217 -35.33 -16.81 -10.92
N LEU A 218 -34.26 -16.19 -11.43
CA LEU A 218 -32.89 -16.65 -11.25
C LEU A 218 -32.37 -16.53 -9.80
N ASP A 219 -32.72 -15.46 -9.07
CA ASP A 219 -32.29 -15.28 -7.66
C ASP A 219 -32.99 -16.30 -6.74
N ARG A 220 -34.25 -16.59 -7.03
CA ARG A 220 -35.01 -17.65 -6.36
C ARG A 220 -34.39 -19.03 -6.61
N ASP A 221 -34.01 -19.33 -7.86
CA ASP A 221 -33.38 -20.62 -8.18
C ASP A 221 -31.93 -20.74 -7.67
N LEU A 222 -31.17 -19.63 -7.63
CA LEU A 222 -29.89 -19.57 -6.92
C LEU A 222 -30.07 -19.98 -5.45
N THR A 223 -31.07 -19.41 -4.78
CA THR A 223 -31.40 -19.68 -3.38
C THR A 223 -31.79 -21.16 -3.19
N ASN A 224 -32.69 -21.69 -4.02
CA ASN A 224 -33.10 -23.10 -4.00
C ASN A 224 -31.89 -24.05 -4.15
N LYS A 225 -31.00 -23.76 -5.11
CA LYS A 225 -29.84 -24.60 -5.45
C LYS A 225 -28.71 -24.50 -4.42
N ALA A 226 -28.48 -23.32 -3.83
CA ALA A 226 -27.55 -23.14 -2.73
C ALA A 226 -27.98 -23.94 -1.48
N GLU A 227 -29.28 -23.96 -1.16
CA GLU A 227 -29.84 -24.80 -0.10
C GLU A 227 -29.67 -26.30 -0.39
N GLU A 228 -29.91 -26.76 -1.63
CA GLU A 228 -29.71 -28.16 -1.99
C GLU A 228 -28.24 -28.57 -1.91
N LEU A 229 -27.33 -27.73 -2.41
CA LEU A 229 -25.88 -27.92 -2.33
C LEU A 229 -25.42 -28.07 -0.88
N GLN A 230 -25.87 -27.20 0.03
CA GLN A 230 -25.50 -27.28 1.46
C GLN A 230 -25.98 -28.60 2.09
N LYS A 231 -27.18 -29.08 1.73
CA LYS A 231 -27.72 -30.36 2.21
C LYS A 231 -26.88 -31.54 1.71
N ARG A 232 -26.47 -31.55 0.43
CA ARG A 232 -25.61 -32.60 -0.16
C ARG A 232 -24.18 -32.59 0.41
N GLN A 233 -23.58 -31.41 0.59
CA GLN A 233 -22.27 -31.26 1.22
C GLN A 233 -22.24 -31.85 2.65
N LYS A 234 -23.32 -31.68 3.42
CA LYS A 234 -23.42 -32.30 4.75
C LYS A 234 -23.48 -33.83 4.67
N VAL A 235 -24.26 -34.40 3.75
CA VAL A 235 -24.32 -35.86 3.55
C VAL A 235 -22.94 -36.42 3.17
N LEU A 236 -22.18 -35.71 2.33
CA LEU A 236 -20.81 -36.09 1.97
C LEU A 236 -19.86 -36.08 3.18
N GLN A 237 -19.97 -35.09 4.08
CA GLN A 237 -19.21 -35.06 5.34
C GLN A 237 -19.59 -36.23 6.27
N ASP A 238 -20.89 -36.51 6.42
CA ASP A 238 -21.39 -37.63 7.22
C ASP A 238 -20.98 -39.01 6.66
N LEU A 239 -20.68 -39.10 5.36
CA LEU A 239 -20.13 -40.31 4.71
C LEU A 239 -18.62 -40.45 4.97
N HIS A 240 -17.83 -39.40 4.74
CA HIS A 240 -16.38 -39.44 5.03
C HIS A 240 -16.07 -39.71 6.50
N ALA A 241 -16.87 -39.19 7.43
CA ALA A 241 -16.72 -39.51 8.87
C ALA A 241 -16.90 -41.01 9.16
N LYS A 242 -17.84 -41.67 8.48
CA LYS A 242 -18.03 -43.14 8.59
C LYS A 242 -16.87 -43.90 7.95
N GLU A 243 -16.33 -43.40 6.84
CA GLU A 243 -15.20 -44.02 6.15
C GLU A 243 -13.95 -44.02 7.03
N GLN A 244 -13.64 -42.88 7.66
CA GLN A 244 -12.52 -42.74 8.57
C GLN A 244 -12.63 -43.71 9.76
N ASN A 245 -13.78 -43.76 10.42
CA ASN A 245 -14.02 -44.69 11.54
C ASN A 245 -13.80 -46.16 11.14
N LEU A 246 -14.26 -46.57 9.95
CA LEU A 246 -14.06 -47.94 9.45
C LEU A 246 -12.59 -48.22 9.07
N ARG A 247 -11.84 -47.23 8.58
CA ARG A 247 -10.40 -47.33 8.30
C ARG A 247 -9.56 -47.44 9.58
N ASP A 248 -9.89 -46.68 10.63
CA ASP A 248 -9.20 -46.78 11.92
C ASP A 248 -9.47 -48.14 12.59
N LEU A 249 -10.72 -48.62 12.57
CA LEU A 249 -11.07 -49.98 13.00
C LEU A 249 -10.31 -51.06 12.19
N GLN A 250 -10.12 -50.87 10.87
CA GLN A 250 -9.34 -51.80 10.03
C GLN A 250 -7.86 -51.87 10.45
N LYS A 251 -7.27 -50.72 10.82
CA LYS A 251 -5.89 -50.59 11.28
C LYS A 251 -5.68 -51.24 12.65
N GLU A 252 -6.62 -51.04 13.57
CA GLU A 252 -6.62 -51.66 14.90
C GLU A 252 -6.80 -53.18 14.85
N LEU A 253 -7.55 -53.70 13.86
CA LEU A 253 -7.71 -55.13 13.63
C LEU A 253 -6.35 -55.80 13.30
N GLY A 254 -5.45 -55.12 12.59
CA GLY A 254 -4.07 -55.57 12.38
C GLY A 254 -3.22 -55.58 13.66
N ASN A 255 -3.41 -54.59 14.54
CA ASN A 255 -2.76 -54.58 15.86
C ASN A 255 -3.27 -55.73 16.74
N TYR A 256 -4.58 -56.02 16.69
CA TYR A 256 -5.21 -57.13 17.42
C TYR A 256 -4.70 -58.51 16.95
N GLN A 257 -4.50 -58.70 15.65
CA GLN A 257 -3.86 -59.92 15.12
C GLN A 257 -2.42 -60.09 15.62
N THR A 258 -1.65 -58.99 15.68
CA THR A 258 -0.28 -58.98 16.21
C THR A 258 -0.23 -59.35 17.70
N LEU A 259 -1.15 -58.81 18.50
CA LEU A 259 -1.34 -59.15 19.91
C LEU A 259 -1.62 -60.65 20.10
N LEU A 260 -2.52 -61.23 19.29
CA LEU A 260 -2.84 -62.66 19.32
C LEU A 260 -1.68 -63.58 18.89
N GLU A 261 -0.64 -63.06 18.23
CA GLU A 261 0.58 -63.80 17.92
C GLU A 261 1.62 -63.67 19.05
N LEU A 262 1.84 -62.46 19.55
CA LEU A 262 2.77 -62.22 20.67
C LEU A 262 2.37 -62.95 21.95
N GLN A 263 1.07 -62.98 22.28
CA GLN A 263 0.54 -63.75 23.43
C GLN A 263 0.91 -65.25 23.37
N LYS A 264 1.07 -65.84 22.17
CA LYS A 264 1.47 -67.26 22.01
C LYS A 264 2.96 -67.51 22.24
N GLN A 265 3.79 -66.46 22.27
CA GLN A 265 5.25 -66.55 22.40
C GLN A 265 5.75 -66.31 23.83
N VAL A 266 4.86 -65.89 24.74
CA VAL A 266 5.16 -65.66 26.15
C VAL A 266 5.50 -66.99 26.85
N LYS A 267 6.58 -66.98 27.63
CA LYS A 267 7.00 -68.06 28.52
C LYS A 267 7.51 -67.47 29.83
N ASP A 268 7.20 -68.12 30.95
CA ASP A 268 7.81 -67.76 32.23
C ASP A 268 9.22 -68.35 32.35
N VAL A 269 10.17 -67.47 32.62
CA VAL A 269 11.59 -67.79 32.85
C VAL A 269 11.94 -67.27 34.25
N ALA A 270 12.19 -68.18 35.19
CA ALA A 270 12.64 -67.82 36.53
C ALA A 270 14.12 -67.42 36.48
N PHE A 271 14.42 -66.18 36.85
CA PHE A 271 15.77 -65.63 36.87
C PHE A 271 15.92 -64.65 38.05
N ASP A 272 17.02 -64.75 38.79
CA ASP A 272 17.43 -63.79 39.81
C ASP A 272 18.73 -63.09 39.38
N SER A 273 18.65 -61.76 39.28
CA SER A 273 19.78 -60.89 38.93
C SER A 273 20.79 -60.73 40.07
N GLU A 274 20.36 -60.83 41.34
CA GLU A 274 21.24 -60.58 42.49
C GLU A 274 22.23 -61.73 42.70
N SER A 275 21.78 -62.98 42.57
CA SER A 275 22.65 -64.17 42.64
C SER A 275 23.56 -64.30 41.41
N TYR A 276 23.12 -63.86 40.23
CA TYR A 276 23.94 -63.82 39.01
C TYR A 276 25.12 -62.84 39.17
N GLN A 277 24.90 -61.63 39.68
CA GLN A 277 25.99 -60.67 39.92
C GLN A 277 27.02 -61.21 40.93
N LYS A 278 26.55 -61.79 42.05
CA LYS A 278 27.42 -62.39 43.07
C LYS A 278 28.31 -63.52 42.49
N ALA A 279 27.80 -64.28 41.52
CA ALA A 279 28.58 -65.32 40.84
C ALA A 279 29.71 -64.73 39.98
N GLN A 280 29.48 -63.61 39.29
CA GLN A 280 30.52 -62.91 38.53
C GLN A 280 31.64 -62.37 39.45
N ASP A 281 31.26 -61.71 40.55
CA ASP A 281 32.21 -61.08 41.48
C ASP A 281 33.14 -62.11 42.14
N ILE A 282 32.59 -63.24 42.59
CA ILE A 282 33.35 -64.36 43.16
C ILE A 282 34.33 -64.95 42.12
N MET A 283 33.91 -65.05 40.85
CA MET A 283 34.80 -65.50 39.77
C MET A 283 35.95 -64.53 39.50
N ALA A 284 35.73 -63.21 39.61
CA ALA A 284 36.80 -62.22 39.46
C ALA A 284 37.83 -62.31 40.59
N GLN A 285 37.36 -62.48 41.84
CA GLN A 285 38.23 -62.64 43.03
C GLN A 285 39.11 -63.89 42.92
N GLY A 286 38.55 -65.04 42.53
CA GLY A 286 39.30 -66.29 42.38
C GLY A 286 40.45 -66.22 41.37
N ARG A 287 40.26 -65.54 40.23
CA ARG A 287 41.31 -65.35 39.21
C ARG A 287 42.49 -64.50 39.72
N ASN A 288 42.23 -63.55 40.61
CA ASN A 288 43.29 -62.71 41.18
C ASN A 288 44.13 -63.49 42.20
N LEU A 289 43.50 -64.25 43.10
CA LEU A 289 44.20 -65.14 44.05
C LEU A 289 45.13 -66.14 43.33
N GLN A 290 44.70 -66.72 42.21
CA GLN A 290 45.53 -67.63 41.41
C GLN A 290 46.83 -66.97 40.89
N ARG A 291 46.79 -65.67 40.52
CA ARG A 291 47.98 -64.93 40.09
C ARG A 291 48.95 -64.70 41.25
N THR A 292 48.42 -64.30 42.41
CA THR A 292 49.20 -64.07 43.63
C THR A 292 49.92 -65.34 44.09
N ILE A 293 49.23 -66.49 44.08
CA ILE A 293 49.80 -67.80 44.42
C ILE A 293 51.02 -68.12 43.53
N LYS A 294 50.87 -68.00 42.20
CA LYS A 294 51.96 -68.31 41.26
C LYS A 294 53.20 -67.44 41.49
N SER A 295 53.01 -66.14 41.75
CA SER A 295 54.12 -65.23 42.02
C SER A 295 54.85 -65.52 43.34
N LEU A 296 54.13 -66.00 44.36
CA LEU A 296 54.73 -66.43 45.64
C LEU A 296 55.47 -67.77 45.51
N GLU A 297 55.05 -68.66 44.62
CA GLU A 297 55.77 -69.91 44.32
C GLU A 297 57.08 -69.63 43.57
N GLU A 298 57.08 -68.69 42.63
CA GLU A 298 58.28 -68.23 41.91
C GLU A 298 59.31 -67.60 42.88
N GLN A 299 58.87 -66.71 43.78
CA GLN A 299 59.74 -66.06 44.79
C GLN A 299 60.34 -67.03 45.82
N LEU A 300 59.79 -68.25 45.96
CA LEU A 300 60.32 -69.28 46.86
C LEU A 300 61.32 -70.21 46.19
N ALA A 301 61.41 -70.23 44.85
CA ALA A 301 62.35 -71.05 44.11
C ALA A 301 63.77 -70.43 44.04
N ASP A 302 63.86 -69.09 44.05
CA ASP A 302 65.13 -68.34 43.93
C ASP A 302 65.94 -68.23 45.27
N LEU A 303 65.53 -68.92 46.34
CA LEU A 303 66.16 -68.83 47.67
C LEU A 303 67.00 -70.07 48.02
N ASP A 304 68.30 -70.03 47.72
CA ASP A 304 69.30 -70.99 48.16
C ASP A 304 69.74 -70.73 49.63
N VAL A 305 69.92 -71.81 50.42
CA VAL A 305 70.13 -71.76 51.88
C VAL A 305 71.05 -72.89 52.40
N ASP A 306 71.63 -73.74 51.55
CA ASP A 306 72.17 -75.06 51.99
C ASP A 306 73.58 -75.04 52.66
N ASN A 307 74.19 -73.88 52.94
CA ASN A 307 75.50 -73.77 53.61
C ASN A 307 75.42 -73.08 54.99
N GLN A 308 75.49 -73.85 56.09
CA GLN A 308 75.65 -73.33 57.47
C GLN A 308 76.56 -74.21 58.36
N ASP A 309 77.87 -74.20 58.10
CA ASP A 309 78.87 -74.82 59.00
C ASP A 309 79.11 -73.96 60.28
N ASN A 310 79.14 -74.61 61.45
CA ASN A 310 79.69 -74.14 62.75
C ASN A 310 79.38 -72.70 63.23
N VAL A 311 78.14 -72.22 63.07
CA VAL A 311 77.62 -70.95 63.64
C VAL A 311 77.95 -70.76 65.14
N ILE A 312 77.96 -71.84 65.94
CA ILE A 312 78.24 -71.79 67.39
C ILE A 312 79.71 -71.47 67.70
N GLU A 313 80.63 -71.87 66.83
CA GLU A 313 82.07 -71.77 67.07
C GLU A 313 82.60 -70.39 66.69
N ASN A 314 82.20 -69.88 65.52
CA ASN A 314 82.48 -68.50 65.08
C ASN A 314 82.01 -67.47 66.13
N LYS A 315 80.85 -67.72 66.75
CA LYS A 315 80.25 -66.87 67.80
C LYS A 315 81.04 -66.86 69.12
N LYS A 316 81.99 -67.77 69.33
CA LYS A 316 82.98 -67.68 70.44
C LYS A 316 84.14 -66.75 70.07
N LEU A 317 84.67 -66.86 68.85
CA LEU A 317 85.80 -66.05 68.38
C LEU A 317 85.43 -64.56 68.29
N ILE A 318 84.24 -64.24 67.77
CA ILE A 318 83.72 -62.86 67.71
C ILE A 318 83.66 -62.21 69.10
N ARG A 319 83.42 -62.98 70.16
CA ARG A 319 83.41 -62.47 71.55
C ARG A 319 84.79 -62.09 72.10
N GLN A 320 85.89 -62.48 71.44
CA GLN A 320 87.26 -62.13 71.84
C GLN A 320 87.76 -60.82 71.21
N LYS A 321 87.01 -60.26 70.23
CA LYS A 321 87.26 -58.95 69.60
C LYS A 321 87.53 -57.79 70.59
N PRO A 322 86.80 -57.63 71.71
CA PRO A 322 87.09 -56.55 72.67
C PRO A 322 88.41 -56.76 73.43
N GLN A 323 88.76 -58.02 73.73
CA GLN A 323 90.01 -58.36 74.41
C GLN A 323 91.22 -58.14 73.50
N LEU A 324 91.10 -58.49 72.21
CA LEU A 324 92.12 -58.19 71.20
C LEU A 324 92.35 -56.69 71.02
N LEU A 325 91.28 -55.88 71.06
CA LEU A 325 91.37 -54.41 71.01
C LEU A 325 92.02 -53.83 72.28
N GLN A 326 91.77 -54.40 73.46
CA GLN A 326 92.48 -54.04 74.69
C GLN A 326 93.98 -54.34 74.58
N TRP A 327 94.33 -55.56 74.15
CA TRP A 327 95.73 -55.92 73.89
C TRP A 327 96.40 -55.00 72.85
N GLN A 328 95.69 -54.58 71.78
CA GLN A 328 96.24 -53.63 70.81
C GLN A 328 96.53 -52.26 71.44
N ALA A 329 95.70 -51.82 72.38
CA ALA A 329 95.91 -50.57 73.12
C ALA A 329 97.09 -50.69 74.11
N GLU A 330 97.20 -51.81 74.82
CA GLU A 330 98.31 -52.10 75.75
C GLU A 330 99.65 -52.23 74.99
N TYR A 331 99.66 -52.92 73.85
CA TYR A 331 100.81 -53.02 72.94
C TYR A 331 101.30 -51.62 72.49
N ARG A 332 100.36 -50.78 72.03
CA ARG A 332 100.67 -49.40 71.62
C ARG A 332 101.14 -48.55 72.80
N ALA A 333 100.55 -48.70 73.98
CA ALA A 333 100.99 -47.98 75.18
C ALA A 333 102.42 -48.39 75.58
N CYS A 334 102.78 -49.67 75.50
CA CYS A 334 104.15 -50.12 75.70
C CYS A 334 105.09 -49.57 74.62
N GLN A 335 104.77 -49.65 73.33
CA GLN A 335 105.61 -49.06 72.27
C GLN A 335 105.78 -47.54 72.42
N GLN A 336 104.70 -46.81 72.70
CA GLN A 336 104.74 -45.38 73.00
C GLN A 336 105.62 -45.09 74.20
N LYS A 337 105.53 -45.88 75.27
CA LYS A 337 106.34 -45.71 76.48
C LYS A 337 107.82 -46.03 76.27
N THR A 338 108.18 -46.99 75.41
CA THR A 338 109.58 -47.17 74.98
C THR A 338 110.07 -45.92 74.25
N ALA A 339 109.30 -45.39 73.29
CA ALA A 339 109.65 -44.18 72.56
C ALA A 339 109.65 -42.90 73.43
N GLU A 340 108.77 -42.79 74.43
CA GLU A 340 108.76 -41.69 75.41
C GLU A 340 109.98 -41.75 76.32
N LEU A 341 110.36 -42.93 76.83
CA LEU A 341 111.57 -43.09 77.65
C LEU A 341 112.84 -42.78 76.82
N GLU A 342 112.89 -43.21 75.56
CA GLU A 342 113.95 -42.89 74.61
C GLU A 342 114.00 -41.39 74.28
N GLN A 343 112.84 -40.75 74.09
CA GLN A 343 112.73 -39.31 73.86
C GLN A 343 113.04 -38.49 75.13
N GLU A 344 112.67 -38.93 76.33
CA GLU A 344 113.04 -38.27 77.59
C GLU A 344 114.55 -38.36 77.83
N LYS A 345 115.17 -39.52 77.55
CA LYS A 345 116.62 -39.70 77.48
C LYS A 345 117.24 -38.70 76.50
N GLU A 346 116.68 -38.54 75.29
CA GLU A 346 117.18 -37.56 74.31
C GLU A 346 116.89 -36.09 74.69
N GLN A 347 115.79 -35.78 75.37
CA GLN A 347 115.48 -34.45 75.89
C GLN A 347 116.46 -34.04 77.00
N ILE A 348 116.81 -34.94 77.91
CA ILE A 348 117.90 -34.74 78.88
C ILE A 348 119.22 -34.43 78.14
N LEU A 349 119.53 -35.20 77.09
CA LEU A 349 120.69 -35.04 76.22
C LEU A 349 120.67 -33.82 75.26
N THR A 350 119.60 -33.02 75.24
CA THR A 350 119.48 -31.83 74.37
C THR A 350 119.16 -30.53 75.13
N LEU A 351 118.48 -30.62 76.28
CA LEU A 351 118.35 -29.51 77.24
C LEU A 351 119.69 -29.18 77.91
N ALA A 352 120.55 -30.20 78.07
CA ALA A 352 121.92 -30.07 78.58
C ALA A 352 122.85 -31.00 77.77
N PRO A 353 123.18 -30.66 76.51
CA PRO A 353 123.97 -31.54 75.62
C PRO A 353 125.37 -31.83 76.17
N ASP A 354 125.86 -30.92 76.99
CA ASP A 354 127.08 -31.00 77.78
C ASP A 354 127.15 -32.24 78.71
N ILE A 355 126.00 -32.83 79.08
CA ILE A 355 125.94 -34.10 79.85
C ILE A 355 126.63 -35.25 79.10
N LYS A 356 126.70 -35.21 77.76
CA LYS A 356 127.45 -36.22 76.99
C LYS A 356 128.94 -36.26 77.36
N GLN A 357 129.49 -35.18 77.91
CA GLN A 357 130.87 -35.13 78.40
C GLN A 357 131.00 -35.58 79.88
N LEU A 358 129.90 -35.98 80.52
CA LEU A 358 129.85 -36.52 81.88
C LEU A 358 129.49 -38.02 81.92
N LEU A 359 128.76 -38.54 80.94
CA LEU A 359 128.31 -39.95 80.93
C LEU A 359 129.45 -40.97 80.89
N ASP A 360 130.56 -40.64 80.21
CA ASP A 360 131.76 -41.46 80.15
C ASP A 360 132.74 -41.19 81.31
N LEU A 361 132.44 -40.23 82.21
CA LEU A 361 133.31 -39.87 83.34
C LEU A 361 132.95 -40.65 84.61
N ASP A 362 133.98 -41.04 85.37
CA ASP A 362 133.75 -41.66 86.66
C ASP A 362 133.40 -40.64 87.77
N SER A 363 132.86 -41.17 88.88
CA SER A 363 132.44 -40.39 90.04
C SER A 363 133.56 -39.61 90.77
N MET A 364 134.83 -39.87 90.46
CA MET A 364 135.99 -39.15 90.98
C MET A 364 136.35 -37.95 90.08
N GLN A 365 136.31 -38.13 88.76
CA GLN A 365 136.60 -37.08 87.77
C GLN A 365 135.61 -35.91 87.84
N ILE A 366 134.31 -36.22 87.97
CA ILE A 366 133.21 -35.22 87.98
C ILE A 366 133.42 -34.12 89.04
N LYS A 367 133.91 -34.46 90.23
CA LYS A 367 134.07 -33.52 91.36
C LYS A 367 135.06 -32.38 91.08
N GLN A 368 135.96 -32.56 90.12
CA GLN A 368 137.00 -31.56 89.79
C GLN A 368 136.53 -30.53 88.72
N LEU A 369 135.29 -30.67 88.22
CA LEU A 369 134.68 -29.78 87.24
C LEU A 369 133.83 -28.66 87.88
N GLN A 370 133.33 -28.85 89.11
CA GLN A 370 132.40 -27.92 89.78
C GLN A 370 132.98 -26.59 90.31
N ALA A 371 133.23 -25.59 89.44
CA ALA A 371 133.67 -24.25 89.91
C ALA A 371 133.17 -22.82 89.27
N ASP A 372 131.90 -22.45 88.65
CA ASP A 372 131.16 -21.04 88.25
C ASP A 372 129.63 -20.86 87.48
N TYR A 373 128.75 -19.70 87.34
CA TYR A 373 127.45 -19.33 86.39
C TYR A 373 126.36 -18.00 86.41
N SER A 374 125.47 -17.50 85.36
CA SER A 374 124.02 -16.69 85.26
C SER A 374 123.11 -16.14 83.89
N ASN A 375 121.68 -16.08 83.64
CA ASN A 375 120.78 -15.47 82.40
C ASN A 375 119.12 -15.05 82.26
N LEU A 376 118.29 -14.90 81.06
CA LEU A 376 116.99 -13.98 80.65
C LEU A 376 115.42 -14.23 79.96
N PRO A 377 114.74 -13.73 78.76
CA PRO A 377 113.28 -13.05 78.44
C PRO A 377 112.09 -13.38 77.25
N LYS A 378 110.88 -12.61 76.89
CA LYS A 378 109.54 -12.88 75.96
C LYS A 378 108.47 -11.75 75.24
N GLN A 379 107.28 -11.96 74.40
CA GLN A 379 106.25 -10.98 73.55
C GLN A 379 104.71 -11.36 72.85
N VAL A 380 103.66 -10.49 72.29
CA VAL A 380 102.15 -10.73 71.60
C VAL A 380 101.13 -9.65 70.71
N ASN A 381 99.85 -9.87 70.03
CA ASN A 381 98.77 -8.90 69.22
C ASN A 381 97.19 -9.23 68.56
N SER A 382 96.18 -8.35 67.95
CA SER A 382 94.70 -8.53 67.21
C SER A 382 93.73 -7.29 66.51
N ALA A 383 92.42 -7.03 65.87
CA ALA A 383 91.02 -7.48 65.15
C ALA A 383 89.82 -6.42 64.44
N VAL A 384 88.58 -6.67 63.68
CA VAL A 384 87.44 -5.68 62.95
C VAL A 384 85.89 -6.05 62.24
N ASN A 385 84.81 -5.20 61.71
CA ASN A 385 83.31 -5.48 61.03
C ASN A 385 82.20 -4.39 60.21
N ASN A 386 80.89 -4.63 59.56
CA ASN A 386 79.77 -3.71 58.73
C ASN A 386 78.15 -4.08 58.16
N ASN A 387 77.07 -3.24 57.60
CA ASN A 387 75.55 -3.50 56.94
C ASN A 387 74.38 -2.38 56.26
N ASP A 388 73.11 -2.58 55.51
CA ASP A 388 71.79 -1.64 55.01
C ASP A 388 70.42 -1.98 53.96
N LYS A 389 69.07 -1.37 53.82
CA LYS A 389 67.82 -1.38 52.66
C LYS A 389 66.13 -0.91 52.63
N LEU A 390 65.23 -0.49 51.52
CA LEU A 390 63.63 -0.55 51.07
C LEU A 390 62.85 0.38 49.94
N TRP A 391 63.16 1.66 49.62
CA TRP A 391 62.19 2.78 49.27
C TRP A 391 61.50 3.02 47.88
N TYR A 392 61.79 2.28 46.81
CA TYR A 392 61.57 2.78 45.42
C TYR A 392 60.14 2.65 44.82
N ILE A 393 59.29 1.78 45.36
CA ILE A 393 58.02 1.41 44.69
C ILE A 393 56.93 2.48 44.84
N VAL A 394 56.84 3.11 46.02
CA VAL A 394 55.75 4.05 46.37
C VAL A 394 55.78 5.32 45.48
N GLY A 395 56.97 5.77 45.09
CA GLY A 395 57.13 6.97 44.27
C GLY A 395 56.55 6.84 42.85
N GLY A 396 56.56 5.62 42.27
CA GLY A 396 56.14 5.40 40.88
C GLY A 396 54.64 5.61 40.64
N VAL A 397 53.79 5.20 41.58
CA VAL A 397 52.32 5.30 41.42
C VAL A 397 51.85 6.76 41.47
N LEU A 398 52.44 7.57 42.35
CA LEU A 398 52.12 9.00 42.50
C LEU A 398 52.41 9.78 41.21
N ALA A 399 53.54 9.49 40.54
CA ALA A 399 53.92 10.16 39.30
C ALA A 399 52.88 9.98 38.17
N VAL A 400 52.30 8.78 38.03
CA VAL A 400 51.30 8.49 36.98
C VAL A 400 49.96 9.20 37.26
N VAL A 401 49.51 9.22 38.51
CA VAL A 401 48.26 9.92 38.90
C VAL A 401 48.38 11.44 38.73
N GLY A 402 49.55 12.01 39.08
CA GLY A 402 49.82 13.43 38.85
C GLY A 402 49.79 13.82 37.37
N LEU A 403 50.36 12.98 36.49
CA LEU A 403 50.33 13.16 35.04
C LEU A 403 48.91 13.16 34.45
N ALA A 404 48.02 12.30 34.94
CA ALA A 404 46.62 12.26 34.49
C ALA A 404 45.81 13.48 34.97
N LEU A 405 46.02 13.95 36.20
CA LEU A 405 45.35 15.13 36.74
C LEU A 405 45.82 16.45 36.12
N LEU A 406 47.04 16.47 35.57
CA LEU A 406 47.64 17.66 34.94
C LEU A 406 46.85 18.18 33.73
N THR A 407 46.14 17.31 32.99
CA THR A 407 45.34 17.70 31.82
C THR A 407 43.92 18.17 32.16
N MET A 408 43.37 17.76 33.31
CA MET A 408 42.01 18.13 33.74
C MET A 408 41.98 19.24 34.81
N MET A 409 42.97 19.28 35.71
CA MET A 409 42.98 20.17 36.89
C MET A 409 44.34 20.87 37.14
N GLY A 410 45.23 20.87 36.14
CA GLY A 410 46.43 21.70 36.10
C GLY A 410 47.35 21.55 37.32
N ILE A 411 47.42 22.62 38.14
CA ILE A 411 48.32 22.76 39.30
C ILE A 411 48.22 21.57 40.27
N VAL A 412 47.03 20.99 40.44
CA VAL A 412 46.82 19.84 41.35
C VAL A 412 47.62 18.61 40.91
N GLY A 413 47.76 18.37 39.60
CA GLY A 413 48.53 17.24 39.08
C GLY A 413 50.05 17.36 39.30
N LEU A 414 50.58 18.59 39.30
CA LEU A 414 52.01 18.85 39.45
C LEU A 414 52.53 18.48 40.84
N ILE A 415 51.76 18.76 41.89
CA ILE A 415 52.15 18.53 43.29
C ILE A 415 52.35 17.03 43.57
N VAL A 416 51.44 16.19 43.06
CA VAL A 416 51.48 14.73 43.26
C VAL A 416 52.72 14.11 42.60
N LEU A 417 53.17 14.65 41.46
CA LEU A 417 54.33 14.14 40.73
C LEU A 417 55.66 14.42 41.43
N ILE A 418 55.84 15.61 42.03
CA ILE A 418 57.07 15.98 42.76
C ILE A 418 57.27 15.09 43.99
N ALA A 419 56.19 14.78 44.71
CA ALA A 419 56.23 13.92 45.89
C ALA A 419 56.78 12.51 45.60
N GLY A 420 56.61 12.00 44.37
CA GLY A 420 57.11 10.68 43.98
C GLY A 420 58.65 10.60 43.86
N VAL A 421 59.35 11.71 43.63
CA VAL A 421 60.80 11.72 43.33
C VAL A 421 61.67 11.81 44.59
N GLY A 422 61.29 12.63 45.57
CA GLY A 422 62.12 12.90 46.75
C GLY A 422 62.42 11.67 47.63
N VAL A 423 61.57 10.65 47.54
CA VAL A 423 61.63 9.40 48.31
C VAL A 423 62.86 8.53 47.95
N ILE A 424 63.50 8.77 46.80
CA ILE A 424 64.50 7.89 46.19
C ILE A 424 65.96 8.13 46.66
N ALA A 425 66.27 9.29 47.25
CA ALA A 425 67.65 9.80 47.30
C ALA A 425 68.50 9.47 48.56
N ALA A 426 68.03 8.67 49.52
CA ALA A 426 68.41 8.86 50.94
C ALA A 426 69.48 7.95 51.64
N GLY A 427 70.37 7.12 51.02
CA GLY A 427 71.39 6.37 51.84
C GLY A 427 72.67 5.68 51.24
N TYR A 428 73.89 5.92 51.84
CA TYR A 428 75.28 5.34 51.54
C TYR A 428 76.48 5.80 52.50
N LEU A 429 77.48 4.99 53.02
CA LEU A 429 78.77 5.40 53.77
C LEU A 429 79.69 4.23 54.41
N LYS A 430 80.95 4.46 54.98
CA LYS A 430 81.72 3.80 56.17
C LYS A 430 83.31 3.48 56.15
N ASN A 431 84.02 3.48 57.34
CA ASN A 431 85.31 2.81 57.92
C ASN A 431 86.86 3.14 57.63
N SER A 432 87.85 2.94 58.60
CA SER A 432 89.39 3.04 58.48
C SER A 432 90.39 2.56 59.67
N ASP A 433 91.76 2.57 59.48
CA ASP A 433 93.03 2.74 60.37
C ASP A 433 93.73 1.71 61.40
N GLN A 434 95.13 1.72 61.60
CA GLN A 434 96.02 1.21 62.78
C GLN A 434 97.64 1.05 62.68
N SER A 435 98.40 0.68 63.80
CA SER A 435 99.75 -0.08 64.01
C SER A 435 101.18 0.53 64.42
N LYS A 436 102.14 -0.21 65.12
CA LYS A 436 103.72 -0.28 65.12
C LYS A 436 104.56 -0.52 66.48
N GLN A 437 105.80 -1.17 66.54
CA GLN A 437 106.78 -1.33 67.73
C GLN A 437 108.25 -1.98 67.49
N ASP A 438 109.21 -2.16 68.49
CA ASP A 438 110.44 -3.10 68.47
C ASP A 438 111.88 -2.85 69.22
N ALA A 439 112.58 -3.84 69.91
CA ALA A 439 114.06 -4.30 69.95
C ALA A 439 115.29 -3.92 70.97
N LEU A 440 116.31 -4.86 71.17
CA LEU A 440 117.86 -4.76 71.44
C LEU A 440 118.64 -5.11 72.83
N ILE A 441 119.83 -5.86 72.88
CA ILE A 441 120.87 -6.05 74.03
C ILE A 441 122.23 -6.90 73.76
N LEU A 442 123.40 -6.84 74.53
CA LEU A 442 124.68 -7.74 74.41
C LEU A 442 125.96 -7.69 75.44
N LYS A 443 126.81 -8.78 75.63
CA LYS A 443 128.36 -8.95 75.78
C LYS A 443 129.24 -9.24 77.13
N LYS A 444 130.57 -9.68 77.00
CA LYS A 444 131.79 -9.93 77.93
C LYS A 444 132.33 -11.37 78.31
N ARG A 445 132.31 -12.39 77.43
CA ARG A 445 131.71 -13.67 77.88
C ARG A 445 132.30 -15.05 77.40
N GLN A 446 133.62 -15.21 77.17
CA GLN A 446 134.14 -16.37 76.35
C GLN A 446 135.18 -17.38 76.94
N ALA A 447 135.88 -17.13 78.05
CA ALA A 447 137.14 -17.87 78.32
C ALA A 447 136.97 -19.29 78.93
N PHE A 448 136.04 -19.48 79.87
CA PHE A 448 135.80 -20.76 80.57
C PHE A 448 135.43 -21.91 79.61
N GLN A 449 134.77 -21.56 78.50
CA GLN A 449 134.27 -22.46 77.46
C GLN A 449 135.34 -23.36 76.84
N ASN A 450 136.61 -22.94 76.82
CA ASN A 450 137.67 -23.71 76.16
C ASN A 450 138.26 -24.85 77.01
N LYS A 451 138.03 -24.88 78.33
CA LYS A 451 138.62 -25.92 79.21
C LYS A 451 137.73 -27.15 79.37
N TYR A 452 136.42 -26.95 79.44
CA TYR A 452 135.43 -28.00 79.67
C TYR A 452 134.38 -28.10 78.54
N GLY A 453 134.49 -27.27 77.48
CA GLY A 453 133.49 -27.14 76.41
C GLY A 453 132.30 -26.22 76.74
N LEU A 454 132.10 -25.89 78.02
CA LEU A 454 130.85 -25.35 78.56
C LEU A 454 130.77 -23.81 78.49
N ASN A 455 129.76 -23.24 77.84
CA ASN A 455 129.63 -21.78 77.72
C ASN A 455 129.20 -21.13 79.07
N PRO A 456 130.01 -20.24 79.69
CA PRO A 456 129.69 -19.67 81.01
C PRO A 456 128.42 -18.82 81.05
N ASP A 457 127.92 -18.39 79.88
CA ASP A 457 126.84 -17.41 79.78
C ASP A 457 125.46 -17.90 80.17
N ASN A 458 125.19 -19.17 79.92
CA ASN A 458 123.85 -19.77 79.92
C ASN A 458 123.79 -21.17 80.59
N LEU A 459 124.90 -21.68 81.13
CA LEU A 459 125.02 -23.00 81.79
C LEU A 459 124.25 -23.06 83.13
N ASN A 460 124.16 -24.19 83.82
CA ASN A 460 124.03 -24.23 85.28
C ASN A 460 124.46 -25.64 85.72
N LEU A 461 125.50 -25.73 86.54
CA LEU A 461 126.25 -26.98 86.63
C LEU A 461 125.61 -28.03 87.55
N ASP A 462 124.96 -27.62 88.64
CA ASP A 462 124.27 -28.57 89.54
C ASP A 462 123.00 -29.14 88.88
N ASN A 463 122.34 -28.35 88.02
CA ASN A 463 121.28 -28.84 87.14
C ASN A 463 121.82 -29.93 86.19
N LEU A 464 123.01 -29.70 85.61
CA LEU A 464 123.66 -30.60 84.65
C LEU A 464 123.91 -32.00 85.25
N LEU A 465 124.42 -32.05 86.48
CA LEU A 465 124.66 -33.31 87.20
C LEU A 465 123.38 -33.99 87.71
N THR A 466 122.36 -33.21 88.07
CA THR A 466 121.05 -33.75 88.45
C THR A 466 120.40 -34.48 87.27
N SER A 467 120.45 -33.87 86.08
CA SER A 467 119.92 -34.45 84.85
C SER A 467 120.66 -35.71 84.40
N ALA A 468 121.97 -35.83 84.66
CA ALA A 468 122.74 -37.05 84.32
C ALA A 468 122.21 -38.30 85.07
N ASN A 469 121.89 -38.18 86.36
CA ASN A 469 121.30 -39.30 87.12
C ASN A 469 119.88 -39.67 86.67
N GLN A 470 119.12 -38.71 86.13
CA GLN A 470 117.77 -38.98 85.60
C GLN A 470 117.81 -39.89 84.36
N TYR A 471 118.89 -39.85 83.57
CA TYR A 471 119.07 -40.66 82.36
C TYR A 471 119.04 -42.18 82.65
N HIS A 472 119.87 -42.66 83.60
CA HIS A 472 119.94 -44.10 83.91
C HIS A 472 118.68 -44.66 84.58
N LEU A 473 117.87 -43.82 85.24
CA LEU A 473 116.56 -44.23 85.77
C LEU A 473 115.52 -44.46 84.66
N LYS A 474 115.67 -43.82 83.49
CA LYS A 474 114.82 -44.05 82.31
C LYS A 474 115.25 -45.32 81.57
N GLU A 475 116.56 -45.52 81.42
CA GLU A 475 117.18 -46.71 80.81
C GLU A 475 116.79 -48.03 81.51
N THR A 476 116.65 -48.03 82.83
CA THR A 476 116.18 -49.21 83.59
C THR A 476 114.67 -49.42 83.51
N ALA A 477 113.88 -48.35 83.37
CA ALA A 477 112.42 -48.45 83.15
C ALA A 477 112.06 -48.99 81.74
N GLU A 478 112.92 -48.74 80.77
CA GLU A 478 112.79 -49.16 79.36
C GLU A 478 112.88 -50.69 79.22
N GLN A 479 113.82 -51.33 79.92
CA GLN A 479 114.00 -52.78 79.89
C GLN A 479 112.75 -53.52 80.37
N ALA A 480 112.21 -53.14 81.53
CA ALA A 480 111.00 -53.78 82.09
C ALA A 480 109.75 -53.59 81.21
N ASN A 481 109.69 -52.51 80.42
CA ASN A 481 108.59 -52.26 79.49
C ASN A 481 108.66 -53.17 78.24
N ASN A 482 109.87 -53.54 77.81
CA ASN A 482 110.09 -54.44 76.68
C ASN A 482 109.76 -55.91 77.02
N ASP A 483 109.94 -56.35 78.27
CA ASP A 483 109.57 -57.71 78.71
C ASP A 483 108.05 -57.94 78.60
N GLN A 484 107.22 -56.97 79.05
CA GLN A 484 105.76 -57.04 78.92
C GLN A 484 105.30 -57.09 77.45
N LEU A 485 106.05 -56.42 76.58
CA LEU A 485 105.83 -56.39 75.13
C LEU A 485 106.06 -57.79 74.50
N SER A 486 106.92 -58.61 75.08
CA SER A 486 107.18 -59.99 74.65
C SER A 486 106.01 -60.93 74.97
N GLU A 487 105.53 -60.91 76.21
CA GLU A 487 104.41 -61.76 76.68
C GLU A 487 103.13 -61.51 75.85
N LEU A 488 102.79 -60.25 75.62
CA LEU A 488 101.57 -59.86 74.91
C LEU A 488 101.59 -60.22 73.41
N ASN A 489 102.76 -60.35 72.78
CA ASN A 489 102.87 -60.88 71.41
C ASN A 489 102.51 -62.37 71.32
N GLN A 490 102.72 -63.15 72.39
CA GLN A 490 102.47 -64.60 72.38
C GLN A 490 100.96 -64.90 72.37
N ASP A 491 100.17 -64.17 73.17
CA ASP A 491 98.71 -64.31 73.21
C ASP A 491 98.03 -63.95 71.87
N VAL A 492 98.55 -62.92 71.18
CA VAL A 492 98.04 -62.47 69.87
C VAL A 492 98.21 -63.57 68.80
N ALA A 493 99.38 -64.20 68.74
CA ALA A 493 99.65 -65.30 67.81
C ALA A 493 98.75 -66.53 68.04
N GLN A 494 98.41 -66.80 69.31
CA GLN A 494 97.48 -67.89 69.65
C GLN A 494 96.04 -67.59 69.19
N LEU A 495 95.60 -66.31 69.21
CA LEU A 495 94.29 -65.94 68.69
C LEU A 495 94.24 -65.95 67.15
N ALA A 496 95.30 -65.49 66.47
CA ALA A 496 95.41 -65.52 65.00
C ALA A 496 95.15 -66.93 64.43
N THR A 497 95.82 -67.93 65.02
CA THR A 497 95.68 -69.34 64.66
C THR A 497 94.23 -69.83 64.74
N ASN A 498 93.46 -69.36 65.73
CA ASN A 498 92.07 -69.76 65.92
C ASN A 498 91.13 -69.13 64.88
N VAL A 499 91.35 -67.86 64.53
CA VAL A 499 90.57 -67.14 63.49
C VAL A 499 90.85 -67.73 62.10
N GLN A 500 92.12 -68.04 61.80
CA GLN A 500 92.52 -68.74 60.57
C GLN A 500 91.79 -70.08 60.38
N ASN A 501 91.67 -70.88 61.46
CA ASN A 501 90.99 -72.17 61.39
C ASN A 501 89.49 -72.05 61.10
N ALA A 502 88.82 -71.01 61.63
CA ALA A 502 87.39 -70.77 61.38
C ALA A 502 87.12 -70.26 59.95
N LEU A 503 87.95 -69.35 59.43
CA LEU A 503 87.84 -68.85 58.05
C LEU A 503 88.42 -69.81 57.00
N LYS A 504 89.20 -70.83 57.40
CA LYS A 504 89.96 -71.73 56.51
C LYS A 504 90.91 -70.95 55.56
N LYS A 505 91.44 -69.82 56.03
CA LYS A 505 92.23 -68.80 55.31
C LYS A 505 93.41 -68.39 56.18
N PRO A 506 94.64 -68.16 55.65
CA PRO A 506 95.75 -67.65 56.45
C PRO A 506 95.43 -66.30 57.07
N ILE A 507 95.87 -66.09 58.31
CA ILE A 507 95.80 -64.83 59.06
C ILE A 507 97.19 -64.58 59.65
N GLU A 508 97.74 -63.38 59.48
CA GLU A 508 99.04 -63.02 60.06
C GLU A 508 98.93 -62.69 61.56
N ASN A 509 100.05 -62.75 62.28
CA ASN A 509 100.11 -62.42 63.72
C ASN A 509 100.08 -60.90 64.00
N ASP A 510 99.29 -60.15 63.23
CA ASP A 510 99.01 -58.73 63.39
C ASP A 510 97.59 -58.53 63.91
N PHE A 511 97.42 -57.62 64.88
CA PHE A 511 96.12 -57.22 65.40
C PHE A 511 95.11 -56.85 64.30
N SER A 512 95.54 -56.17 63.24
CA SER A 512 94.67 -55.67 62.18
C SER A 512 94.11 -56.81 61.33
N ASP A 513 94.95 -57.74 60.89
CA ASP A 513 94.54 -58.91 60.09
C ASP A 513 93.65 -59.88 60.90
N ILE A 514 93.95 -60.07 62.19
CA ILE A 514 93.10 -60.87 63.09
C ILE A 514 91.73 -60.20 63.32
N LEU A 515 91.68 -58.86 63.48
CA LEU A 515 90.42 -58.12 63.58
C LEU A 515 89.61 -58.24 62.28
N ASN A 516 90.23 -58.02 61.12
CA ASN A 516 89.58 -58.20 59.82
C ASN A 516 89.00 -59.63 59.66
N GLY A 517 89.73 -60.65 60.12
CA GLY A 517 89.28 -62.03 60.10
C GLY A 517 88.10 -62.32 61.05
N ILE A 518 88.00 -61.61 62.18
CA ILE A 518 86.83 -61.70 63.06
C ILE A 518 85.62 -60.99 62.44
N ASP A 519 85.83 -59.87 61.77
CA ASP A 519 84.77 -59.07 61.15
C ASP A 519 84.19 -59.79 59.91
N GLU A 520 85.01 -60.49 59.12
CA GLU A 520 84.57 -61.37 58.02
C GLU A 520 83.69 -62.55 58.51
N LEU A 521 83.86 -62.98 59.77
CA LEU A 521 83.00 -63.98 60.42
C LEU A 521 81.69 -63.38 60.97
N GLU A 522 81.70 -62.11 61.38
CA GLU A 522 80.53 -61.38 61.89
C GLU A 522 79.57 -61.03 60.74
N GLU A 523 80.09 -60.60 59.59
CA GLU A 523 79.32 -60.29 58.37
C GLU A 523 78.58 -61.53 57.82
N LYS A 524 79.30 -62.64 57.57
CA LYS A 524 78.73 -63.89 57.05
C LYS A 524 77.65 -64.50 57.94
N MET A 525 77.72 -64.28 59.26
CA MET A 525 76.68 -64.72 60.20
C MET A 525 75.38 -63.90 60.05
N SER A 526 75.48 -62.63 59.64
CA SER A 526 74.32 -61.75 59.46
C SER A 526 73.50 -62.11 58.22
N GLU A 527 74.15 -62.28 57.06
CA GLU A 527 73.48 -62.59 55.78
C GLU A 527 72.65 -63.89 55.88
N ALA A 528 73.23 -64.94 56.46
CA ALA A 528 72.56 -66.23 56.64
C ALA A 528 71.28 -66.13 57.51
N GLN A 529 71.24 -65.20 58.45
CA GLN A 529 70.08 -64.99 59.33
C GLN A 529 68.94 -64.26 58.60
N GLU A 530 69.24 -63.29 57.71
CA GLU A 530 68.23 -62.54 56.96
C GLU A 530 67.51 -63.43 55.92
N LEU A 531 68.27 -64.20 55.14
CA LEU A 531 67.73 -65.16 54.17
C LEU A 531 66.75 -66.15 54.81
N THR A 532 67.10 -66.64 56.01
CA THR A 532 66.27 -67.55 56.80
C THR A 532 64.92 -66.91 57.19
N GLN A 533 64.91 -65.65 57.62
CA GLN A 533 63.67 -64.95 57.95
C GLN A 533 62.80 -64.72 56.70
N LYS A 534 63.42 -64.29 55.59
CA LYS A 534 62.74 -63.99 54.31
C LYS A 534 62.00 -65.20 53.72
N ARG A 535 62.57 -66.41 53.85
CA ARG A 535 61.92 -67.67 53.42
C ARG A 535 60.65 -68.01 54.22
N SER A 536 60.59 -67.65 55.50
CA SER A 536 59.46 -68.00 56.40
C SER A 536 58.17 -67.22 56.14
N SER A 537 58.27 -65.92 55.79
CA SER A 537 57.12 -65.05 55.54
C SER A 537 56.43 -65.36 54.20
N LEU A 538 57.22 -65.69 53.17
CA LEU A 538 56.72 -66.12 51.86
C LEU A 538 55.90 -67.42 51.95
N LEU A 539 56.41 -68.44 52.66
CA LEU A 539 55.70 -69.70 52.88
C LEU A 539 54.35 -69.51 53.60
N THR A 540 54.33 -68.63 54.61
CA THR A 540 53.10 -68.28 55.34
C THR A 540 52.06 -67.64 54.42
N SER A 541 52.50 -66.68 53.60
CA SER A 541 51.65 -65.96 52.64
C SER A 541 51.08 -66.87 51.55
N LEU A 542 51.89 -67.81 51.03
CA LEU A 542 51.49 -68.77 50.00
C LEU A 542 50.36 -69.69 50.49
N ASN A 543 50.45 -70.18 51.72
CA ASN A 543 49.46 -71.10 52.29
C ASN A 543 48.09 -70.43 52.50
N GLN A 544 48.05 -69.19 52.99
CA GLN A 544 46.80 -68.43 53.17
C GLN A 544 46.04 -68.26 51.85
N ASN A 545 46.71 -67.73 50.81
CA ASN A 545 46.07 -67.49 49.52
C ASN A 545 45.50 -68.78 48.88
N LYS A 546 46.17 -69.93 49.08
CA LYS A 546 45.68 -71.25 48.63
C LYS A 546 44.41 -71.71 49.37
N GLN A 547 44.24 -71.33 50.63
CA GLN A 547 43.02 -71.61 51.40
C GLN A 547 41.85 -70.73 50.93
N ASP A 548 42.06 -69.43 50.75
CA ASP A 548 41.02 -68.47 50.36
C ASP A 548 40.42 -68.80 48.98
N LEU A 549 41.28 -69.19 48.03
CA LEU A 549 40.87 -69.66 46.70
C LEU A 549 39.93 -70.88 46.75
N LYS A 550 40.17 -71.80 47.70
CA LYS A 550 39.35 -73.01 47.89
C LYS A 550 37.96 -72.67 48.42
N GLU A 551 37.84 -71.67 49.28
CA GLU A 551 36.55 -71.22 49.83
C GLU A 551 35.67 -70.54 48.76
N LEU A 552 36.25 -69.65 47.94
CA LEU A 552 35.54 -69.01 46.83
C LEU A 552 34.98 -70.04 45.84
N GLY A 553 35.75 -71.09 45.54
CA GLY A 553 35.32 -72.20 44.67
C GLY A 553 34.12 -73.00 45.21
N LEU A 554 33.89 -73.01 46.52
CA LEU A 554 32.69 -73.61 47.14
C LEU A 554 31.49 -72.67 47.04
N LYS A 555 31.66 -71.38 47.34
CA LYS A 555 30.60 -70.37 47.24
C LYS A 555 30.02 -70.26 45.83
N LEU A 556 30.88 -70.30 44.81
CA LEU A 556 30.46 -70.24 43.41
C LEU A 556 29.57 -71.43 43.00
N ARG A 557 29.89 -72.64 43.47
CA ARG A 557 29.10 -73.86 43.19
C ARG A 557 27.70 -73.81 43.81
N ALA A 558 27.55 -73.17 44.97
CA ALA A 558 26.24 -73.00 45.61
C ALA A 558 25.30 -72.11 44.77
N LEU A 559 25.81 -71.00 44.22
CA LEU A 559 25.05 -70.10 43.35
C LEU A 559 24.64 -70.79 42.04
N PHE A 560 25.54 -71.57 41.43
CA PHE A 560 25.22 -72.35 40.23
C PHE A 560 24.10 -73.38 40.50
N ALA A 561 24.17 -74.11 41.62
CA ALA A 561 23.12 -75.05 42.02
C ALA A 561 21.76 -74.38 42.28
N GLN A 562 21.73 -73.17 42.86
CA GLN A 562 20.50 -72.41 43.10
C GLN A 562 19.79 -71.99 41.79
N ALA A 563 20.55 -71.66 40.74
CA ALA A 563 20.01 -71.36 39.41
C ALA A 563 19.83 -72.60 38.52
N ASN A 564 20.06 -73.81 39.05
CA ASN A 564 19.99 -75.09 38.32
C ASN A 564 20.90 -75.13 37.06
N VAL A 565 22.11 -74.55 37.16
CA VAL A 565 23.14 -74.54 36.11
C VAL A 565 24.43 -75.20 36.61
N GLU A 566 25.24 -75.71 35.68
CA GLU A 566 26.52 -76.36 36.03
C GLU A 566 27.69 -75.37 36.13
N ASN A 567 27.60 -74.24 35.41
CA ASN A 567 28.69 -73.29 35.22
C ASN A 567 28.17 -71.91 34.78
N MET A 568 29.07 -70.92 34.70
CA MET A 568 28.73 -69.54 34.34
C MET A 568 28.03 -69.42 32.98
N ALA A 569 28.46 -70.15 31.95
CA ALA A 569 27.87 -70.02 30.61
C ALA A 569 26.41 -70.50 30.56
N GLY A 570 26.02 -71.43 31.43
CA GLY A 570 24.61 -71.77 31.64
C GLY A 570 23.82 -70.63 32.31
N TYR A 571 24.44 -69.92 33.24
CA TYR A 571 23.85 -68.76 33.93
C TYR A 571 23.68 -67.57 32.98
N ASP A 572 24.69 -67.31 32.13
CA ASP A 572 24.67 -66.29 31.09
C ASP A 572 23.52 -66.54 30.07
N ALA A 573 23.25 -67.80 29.73
CA ALA A 573 22.16 -68.18 28.84
C ALA A 573 20.76 -67.90 29.44
N LEU A 574 20.55 -68.23 30.73
CA LEU A 574 19.31 -67.91 31.45
C LEU A 574 19.02 -66.40 31.48
N TYR A 575 20.05 -65.58 31.66
CA TYR A 575 19.94 -64.12 31.62
C TYR A 575 19.49 -63.61 30.22
N GLN A 576 20.01 -64.19 29.14
CA GLN A 576 19.62 -63.79 27.78
C GLN A 576 18.16 -64.16 27.44
N ASP A 577 17.63 -65.27 27.96
CA ASP A 577 16.24 -65.66 27.71
C ASP A 577 15.23 -64.90 28.58
N SER A 578 15.59 -64.50 29.80
CA SER A 578 14.73 -63.63 30.63
C SER A 578 14.54 -62.24 30.01
N LEU A 579 15.61 -61.65 29.45
CA LEU A 579 15.55 -60.36 28.73
C LEU A 579 14.62 -60.41 27.50
N LYS A 580 14.63 -61.51 26.73
CA LYS A 580 13.73 -61.69 25.57
C LYS A 580 12.27 -61.75 26.01
N GLN A 581 11.97 -62.52 27.06
CA GLN A 581 10.61 -62.68 27.56
C GLN A 581 10.06 -61.40 28.21
N ALA A 582 10.89 -60.64 28.93
CA ALA A 582 10.50 -59.32 29.44
C ALA A 582 10.06 -58.38 28.30
N LYS A 583 10.84 -58.32 27.20
CA LYS A 583 10.49 -57.50 26.03
C LYS A 583 9.16 -57.90 25.39
N ILE A 584 8.88 -59.20 25.24
CA ILE A 584 7.62 -59.70 24.68
C ILE A 584 6.44 -59.31 25.58
N LYS A 585 6.56 -59.50 26.91
CA LYS A 585 5.50 -59.14 27.87
C LYS A 585 5.14 -57.65 27.81
N THR A 586 6.13 -56.75 27.84
CA THR A 586 5.88 -55.30 27.72
C THR A 586 5.23 -54.91 26.38
N GLN A 587 5.53 -55.62 25.29
CA GLN A 587 4.86 -55.39 24.00
C GLN A 587 3.40 -55.86 24.00
N VAL A 588 3.08 -56.97 24.68
CA VAL A 588 1.69 -57.43 24.87
C VAL A 588 0.91 -56.44 25.74
N GLU A 589 1.44 -56.06 26.90
CA GLU A 589 0.81 -55.10 27.83
C GLU A 589 0.51 -53.74 27.16
N ALA A 590 1.42 -53.24 26.32
CA ALA A 590 1.22 -52.00 25.58
C ALA A 590 0.10 -52.10 24.54
N LEU A 591 -0.01 -53.23 23.82
CA LEU A 591 -1.07 -53.45 22.84
C LEU A 591 -2.43 -53.72 23.50
N GLU A 592 -2.47 -54.49 24.59
CA GLU A 592 -3.69 -54.73 25.37
C GLU A 592 -4.28 -53.44 25.93
N LYS A 593 -3.42 -52.53 26.41
CA LYS A 593 -3.83 -51.21 26.89
C LYS A 593 -4.24 -50.25 25.76
N SER A 594 -3.64 -50.40 24.57
CA SER A 594 -3.94 -49.54 23.40
C SER A 594 -5.20 -49.94 22.63
N LEU A 595 -5.76 -51.13 22.90
CA LEU A 595 -6.94 -51.69 22.22
C LEU A 595 -8.09 -51.94 23.22
N HIS A 596 -8.06 -51.29 24.38
CA HIS A 596 -8.88 -51.66 25.54
C HIS A 596 -10.39 -51.49 25.30
N ASP A 597 -10.79 -50.37 24.72
CA ASP A 597 -12.20 -50.00 24.56
C ASP A 597 -12.83 -50.72 23.34
N ASP A 598 -12.08 -50.83 22.25
CA ASP A 598 -12.54 -51.40 20.96
C ASP A 598 -12.43 -52.93 20.88
N LEU A 599 -11.81 -53.57 21.88
CA LEU A 599 -11.49 -55.01 21.95
C LEU A 599 -12.71 -55.93 21.69
N ILE A 600 -13.93 -55.47 22.02
CA ILE A 600 -15.17 -56.22 21.79
C ILE A 600 -15.59 -56.17 20.31
N GLU A 601 -15.50 -55.00 19.67
CA GLU A 601 -15.84 -54.77 18.26
C GLU A 601 -14.79 -55.43 17.35
N LEU A 602 -13.50 -55.22 17.66
CA LEU A 602 -12.37 -55.84 16.96
C LEU A 602 -12.46 -57.37 16.94
N LYS A 603 -12.82 -58.00 18.07
CA LYS A 603 -12.99 -59.45 18.17
C LYS A 603 -14.16 -59.99 17.32
N LYS A 604 -15.21 -59.20 17.15
CA LYS A 604 -16.37 -59.52 16.29
C LYS A 604 -16.01 -59.38 14.81
N THR A 605 -15.31 -58.31 14.44
CA THR A 605 -14.94 -58.00 13.05
C THR A 605 -13.78 -58.89 12.56
N ALA A 606 -12.84 -59.27 13.42
CA ALA A 606 -11.75 -60.21 13.10
C ALA A 606 -12.24 -61.61 12.70
N ALA A 607 -13.48 -61.99 13.09
CA ALA A 607 -14.10 -63.24 12.64
C ALA A 607 -14.63 -63.18 11.19
N LYS A 608 -14.70 -61.99 10.58
CA LYS A 608 -15.24 -61.76 9.24
C LYS A 608 -14.57 -60.56 8.52
N PRO A 609 -13.26 -60.62 8.19
CA PRO A 609 -12.55 -59.49 7.60
C PRO A 609 -13.10 -59.01 6.25
N ASN A 610 -13.78 -59.88 5.49
CA ASN A 610 -14.41 -59.50 4.22
C ASN A 610 -15.55 -58.49 4.43
N GLU A 611 -16.41 -58.67 5.43
CA GLU A 611 -17.56 -57.77 5.65
C GLU A 611 -17.12 -56.31 5.90
N LEU A 612 -15.98 -56.08 6.57
CA LEU A 612 -15.43 -54.73 6.74
C LEU A 612 -14.95 -54.13 5.41
N THR A 613 -14.33 -54.96 4.57
CA THR A 613 -13.80 -54.56 3.25
C THR A 613 -14.94 -54.22 2.29
N ASP A 614 -16.00 -55.03 2.27
CA ASP A 614 -17.19 -54.83 1.46
C ASP A 614 -17.93 -53.52 1.84
N HIS A 615 -18.05 -53.23 3.15
CA HIS A 615 -18.64 -51.97 3.63
C HIS A 615 -17.81 -50.74 3.23
N LEU A 616 -16.48 -50.80 3.34
CA LEU A 616 -15.59 -49.72 2.89
C LEU A 616 -15.73 -49.47 1.38
N GLN A 617 -15.87 -50.52 0.57
CA GLN A 617 -16.00 -50.40 -0.88
C GLN A 617 -17.36 -49.82 -1.32
N GLU A 618 -18.46 -50.23 -0.68
CA GLU A 618 -19.78 -49.63 -0.93
C GLU A 618 -19.87 -48.17 -0.43
N LEU A 619 -19.24 -47.86 0.70
CA LEU A 619 -19.20 -46.48 1.21
C LEU A 619 -18.37 -45.54 0.32
N ALA A 620 -17.23 -46.00 -0.21
CA ALA A 620 -16.45 -45.25 -1.20
C ALA A 620 -17.27 -44.92 -2.45
N LYS A 621 -18.07 -45.88 -2.94
CA LYS A 621 -19.00 -45.67 -4.06
C LYS A 621 -20.12 -44.66 -3.74
N GLN A 622 -20.63 -44.63 -2.50
CA GLN A 622 -21.59 -43.61 -2.06
C GLN A 622 -20.94 -42.22 -1.97
N ILE A 623 -19.68 -42.15 -1.54
CA ILE A 623 -18.86 -40.93 -1.52
C ILE A 623 -18.61 -40.41 -2.94
N ASP A 624 -18.28 -41.27 -3.90
CA ASP A 624 -18.13 -40.87 -5.31
C ASP A 624 -19.46 -40.32 -5.88
N MET A 625 -20.58 -40.97 -5.59
CA MET A 625 -21.90 -40.48 -6.03
C MET A 625 -22.24 -39.11 -5.42
N ALA A 626 -22.05 -38.93 -4.10
CA ALA A 626 -22.30 -37.67 -3.42
C ALA A 626 -21.34 -36.54 -3.88
N ASN A 627 -20.07 -36.85 -4.17
CA ASN A 627 -19.14 -35.89 -4.77
C ASN A 627 -19.62 -35.42 -6.14
N ASN A 628 -20.11 -36.32 -6.99
CA ASN A 628 -20.63 -35.95 -8.31
C ASN A 628 -21.89 -35.06 -8.21
N GLU A 629 -22.81 -35.34 -7.28
CA GLU A 629 -23.96 -34.47 -6.98
C GLU A 629 -23.53 -33.07 -6.51
N VAL A 630 -22.58 -32.99 -5.56
CA VAL A 630 -22.04 -31.72 -5.04
C VAL A 630 -21.35 -30.92 -6.13
N ASN A 631 -20.53 -31.56 -6.98
CA ASN A 631 -19.85 -30.90 -8.09
C ASN A 631 -20.83 -30.37 -9.14
N GLY A 632 -21.89 -31.12 -9.46
CA GLY A 632 -22.95 -30.67 -10.37
C GLY A 632 -23.68 -29.45 -9.84
N LEU A 633 -24.15 -29.50 -8.59
CA LEU A 633 -24.83 -28.37 -7.94
C LEU A 633 -23.92 -27.13 -7.80
N GLN A 634 -22.61 -27.31 -7.59
CA GLN A 634 -21.66 -26.18 -7.62
C GLN A 634 -21.55 -25.53 -9.00
N GLN A 635 -21.59 -26.31 -10.08
CA GLN A 635 -21.57 -25.78 -11.46
C GLN A 635 -22.88 -25.04 -11.79
N GLU A 636 -24.03 -25.58 -11.38
CA GLU A 636 -25.34 -24.94 -11.55
C GLU A 636 -25.41 -23.59 -10.79
N VAL A 637 -25.05 -23.57 -9.50
CA VAL A 637 -24.99 -22.35 -8.68
C VAL A 637 -24.04 -21.31 -9.30
N ALA A 638 -22.87 -21.74 -9.79
CA ALA A 638 -21.91 -20.83 -10.43
C ALA A 638 -22.43 -20.25 -11.75
N GLN A 639 -23.18 -21.02 -12.55
CA GLN A 639 -23.79 -20.51 -13.79
C GLN A 639 -24.89 -19.47 -13.49
N ILE A 640 -25.79 -19.77 -12.55
CA ILE A 640 -26.87 -18.86 -12.16
C ILE A 640 -26.30 -17.55 -11.58
N GLN A 641 -25.25 -17.64 -10.74
CA GLN A 641 -24.57 -16.46 -10.19
C GLN A 641 -23.96 -15.57 -11.29
N VAL A 642 -23.39 -16.17 -12.35
CA VAL A 642 -22.86 -15.41 -13.50
C VAL A 642 -23.99 -14.77 -14.31
N GLN A 643 -25.13 -15.44 -14.47
CA GLN A 643 -26.31 -14.87 -15.14
C GLN A 643 -26.87 -13.68 -14.36
N LEU A 644 -27.04 -13.80 -13.04
CA LEU A 644 -27.49 -12.71 -12.16
C LEU A 644 -26.54 -11.51 -12.17
N ASN A 645 -25.23 -11.75 -12.13
CA ASN A 645 -24.23 -10.67 -12.18
C ASN A 645 -24.29 -9.86 -13.48
N ASN A 646 -24.77 -10.44 -14.59
CA ASN A 646 -24.98 -9.75 -15.87
C ASN A 646 -26.32 -8.98 -15.93
N LEU A 647 -27.23 -9.18 -14.96
CA LEU A 647 -28.56 -8.56 -14.87
C LEU A 647 -28.65 -7.51 -13.74
N ALA A 648 -27.56 -7.27 -12.99
CA ALA A 648 -27.61 -6.69 -11.64
C ALA A 648 -27.78 -5.15 -11.53
N ASP A 649 -28.08 -4.42 -12.61
CA ASP A 649 -28.35 -2.96 -12.58
C ASP A 649 -29.84 -2.67 -12.29
N SER A 650 -30.32 -3.08 -11.11
CA SER A 650 -31.75 -3.10 -10.76
C SER A 650 -32.43 -1.73 -10.51
N THR A 651 -31.78 -0.61 -10.81
CA THR A 651 -32.46 0.71 -10.87
C THR A 651 -33.18 0.94 -12.20
N ALA A 652 -32.80 0.23 -13.27
CA ALA A 652 -33.26 0.50 -14.63
C ALA A 652 -34.80 0.46 -14.78
N VAL A 653 -35.52 -0.45 -14.12
CA VAL A 653 -37.00 -0.49 -14.14
C VAL A 653 -37.62 0.76 -13.52
N PHE A 654 -37.03 1.29 -12.44
CA PHE A 654 -37.51 2.49 -11.78
C PHE A 654 -37.24 3.73 -12.63
N GLU A 655 -36.04 3.81 -13.23
CA GLU A 655 -35.66 4.88 -14.14
C GLU A 655 -36.54 4.89 -15.41
N ALA A 656 -36.81 3.73 -16.01
CA ALA A 656 -37.72 3.60 -17.15
C ALA A 656 -39.15 4.05 -16.80
N LYS A 657 -39.69 3.66 -15.63
CA LYS A 657 -41.01 4.11 -15.15
C LYS A 657 -41.04 5.63 -14.93
N GLN A 658 -39.97 6.21 -14.38
CA GLN A 658 -39.87 7.65 -14.14
C GLN A 658 -39.72 8.44 -15.45
N ASN A 659 -38.95 7.93 -16.42
CA ASN A 659 -38.77 8.54 -17.74
C ASN A 659 -40.10 8.54 -18.52
N LEU A 660 -40.79 7.40 -18.57
CA LEU A 660 -42.11 7.30 -19.21
C LEU A 660 -43.11 8.30 -18.58
N ALA A 661 -43.18 8.38 -17.24
CA ALA A 661 -44.06 9.32 -16.56
C ALA A 661 -43.73 10.80 -16.86
N ASN A 662 -42.44 11.13 -17.01
CA ASN A 662 -41.99 12.46 -17.42
C ASN A 662 -42.41 12.76 -18.87
N THR A 663 -42.18 11.83 -19.80
CA THR A 663 -42.55 11.97 -21.21
C THR A 663 -44.06 12.06 -21.42
N GLU A 664 -44.86 11.26 -20.70
CA GLU A 664 -46.33 11.36 -20.70
C GLU A 664 -46.82 12.72 -20.17
N THR A 665 -46.21 13.23 -19.10
CA THR A 665 -46.54 14.55 -18.53
C THR A 665 -46.23 15.69 -19.51
N ASN A 666 -45.05 15.63 -20.14
CA ASN A 666 -44.64 16.61 -21.17
C ASN A 666 -45.56 16.52 -22.40
N PHE A 667 -45.78 15.32 -22.93
CA PHE A 667 -46.66 15.08 -24.07
C PHE A 667 -48.08 15.60 -23.82
N ALA A 668 -48.64 15.32 -22.64
CA ALA A 668 -49.97 15.81 -22.25
C ALA A 668 -50.04 17.33 -22.07
N THR A 669 -48.92 17.99 -21.76
CA THR A 669 -48.84 19.45 -21.60
C THR A 669 -48.76 20.14 -22.95
N SER A 670 -47.76 19.79 -23.76
CA SER A 670 -47.52 20.39 -25.08
C SER A 670 -48.63 20.06 -26.09
N SER A 671 -49.33 18.92 -25.91
CA SER A 671 -50.55 18.61 -26.67
C SER A 671 -51.75 19.49 -26.29
N LYS A 672 -51.91 19.89 -25.01
CA LYS A 672 -52.96 20.82 -24.60
C LYS A 672 -52.70 22.20 -25.21
N GLU A 673 -51.45 22.68 -25.17
CA GLU A 673 -51.08 23.96 -25.77
C GLU A 673 -51.26 23.95 -27.29
N TYR A 674 -50.85 22.87 -27.97
CA TYR A 674 -51.12 22.66 -29.40
C TYR A 674 -52.62 22.77 -29.72
N LEU A 675 -53.47 22.07 -28.96
CA LEU A 675 -54.91 22.08 -29.17
C LEU A 675 -55.53 23.45 -28.87
N ALA A 676 -55.08 24.15 -27.82
CA ALA A 676 -55.53 25.49 -27.49
C ALA A 676 -55.22 26.49 -28.62
N ASN A 677 -53.96 26.52 -29.08
CA ASN A 677 -53.53 27.39 -30.18
C ASN A 677 -54.26 27.04 -31.50
N LEU A 678 -54.43 25.76 -31.81
CA LEU A 678 -55.17 25.31 -32.99
C LEU A 678 -56.66 25.71 -32.96
N LEU A 679 -57.31 25.59 -31.79
CA LEU A 679 -58.72 25.94 -31.63
C LEU A 679 -58.93 27.45 -31.62
N ALA A 680 -58.08 28.22 -30.96
CA ALA A 680 -58.11 29.68 -30.98
C ALA A 680 -58.04 30.22 -32.42
N SER A 681 -57.04 29.78 -33.20
CA SER A 681 -56.90 30.15 -34.62
C SER A 681 -58.16 29.80 -35.43
N LYS A 682 -58.70 28.58 -35.28
CA LYS A 682 -59.92 28.15 -35.98
C LYS A 682 -61.16 28.94 -35.58
N TRP A 683 -61.32 29.28 -34.31
CA TRP A 683 -62.48 30.05 -33.83
C TRP A 683 -62.41 31.51 -34.27
N ILE A 684 -61.23 32.15 -34.25
CA ILE A 684 -61.06 33.51 -34.76
C ILE A 684 -61.35 33.56 -36.26
N GLY A 685 -60.76 32.65 -37.05
CA GLY A 685 -61.03 32.55 -38.49
C GLY A 685 -62.51 32.32 -38.79
N ARG A 686 -63.16 31.38 -38.09
CA ARG A 686 -64.59 31.11 -38.26
C ARG A 686 -65.50 32.28 -37.84
N SER A 687 -65.07 33.07 -36.87
CA SER A 687 -65.81 34.26 -36.41
C SER A 687 -65.74 35.39 -37.44
N LEU A 688 -64.57 35.58 -38.08
CA LEU A 688 -64.41 36.51 -39.21
C LEU A 688 -65.24 36.07 -40.43
N ASP A 689 -65.20 34.78 -40.79
CA ASP A 689 -66.05 34.21 -41.86
C ASP A 689 -67.53 34.57 -41.64
N LEU A 690 -68.01 34.40 -40.40
CA LEU A 690 -69.41 34.67 -40.01
C LEU A 690 -69.73 36.17 -40.01
N ALA A 691 -68.85 37.01 -39.47
CA ALA A 691 -69.02 38.46 -39.44
C ALA A 691 -69.15 39.08 -40.85
N SER A 692 -68.59 38.44 -41.88
CA SER A 692 -68.76 38.88 -43.27
C SER A 692 -70.17 38.69 -43.87
N ASN A 693 -71.14 38.13 -43.15
CA ASN A 693 -72.56 38.03 -43.57
C ASN A 693 -72.78 37.41 -44.97
N GLU A 694 -71.90 36.47 -45.35
CA GLU A 694 -71.80 35.86 -46.69
C GLU A 694 -71.57 36.87 -47.84
N ARG A 695 -71.17 38.12 -47.56
CA ARG A 695 -70.87 39.15 -48.58
C ARG A 695 -69.76 38.69 -49.53
N PHE A 696 -68.76 37.93 -49.07
CA PHE A 696 -67.70 37.42 -49.96
C PHE A 696 -68.23 36.44 -51.03
N PRO A 697 -68.96 35.35 -50.71
CA PRO A 697 -69.67 34.55 -51.72
C PRO A 697 -70.54 35.35 -52.69
N LYS A 698 -71.27 36.36 -52.19
CA LYS A 698 -72.14 37.23 -53.01
C LYS A 698 -71.34 38.15 -53.94
N MET A 699 -70.23 38.72 -53.45
CA MET A 699 -69.25 39.48 -54.24
C MET A 699 -68.66 38.62 -55.35
N LEU A 700 -68.25 37.39 -55.05
CA LEU A 700 -67.71 36.49 -56.08
C LEU A 700 -68.75 36.12 -57.13
N LYS A 701 -70.05 36.07 -56.81
CA LYS A 701 -71.11 35.89 -57.79
C LYS A 701 -71.24 37.11 -58.71
N ALA A 702 -71.40 38.32 -58.14
CA ALA A 702 -71.49 39.55 -58.90
C ALA A 702 -70.24 39.81 -59.78
N ALA A 703 -69.03 39.53 -59.26
CA ALA A 703 -67.78 39.67 -60.00
C ALA A 703 -67.71 38.75 -61.24
N LYS A 704 -68.29 37.55 -61.17
CA LYS A 704 -68.40 36.63 -62.33
C LYS A 704 -69.40 37.15 -63.36
N GLU A 705 -70.50 37.71 -62.91
CA GLU A 705 -71.56 38.29 -63.76
C GLU A 705 -71.04 39.55 -64.49
N TYR A 706 -70.37 40.47 -63.78
CA TYR A 706 -69.71 41.64 -64.38
C TYR A 706 -68.53 41.25 -65.30
N LEU A 707 -67.70 40.26 -64.94
CA LEU A 707 -66.65 39.73 -65.81
C LEU A 707 -67.21 39.13 -67.11
N ALA A 708 -68.33 38.41 -67.02
CA ALA A 708 -69.01 37.86 -68.18
C ALA A 708 -69.55 38.96 -69.10
N LEU A 709 -70.18 40.01 -68.54
CA LEU A 709 -70.66 41.17 -69.30
C LEU A 709 -69.50 41.90 -70.00
N LEU A 710 -68.48 42.32 -69.26
CA LEU A 710 -67.33 43.08 -69.77
C LEU A 710 -66.53 42.33 -70.84
N THR A 711 -66.44 41.00 -70.73
CA THR A 711 -65.65 40.18 -71.67
C THR A 711 -66.49 39.60 -72.81
N GLY A 712 -67.77 39.98 -72.94
CA GLY A 712 -68.68 39.47 -73.97
C GLY A 712 -68.95 37.97 -73.88
N GLY A 713 -69.02 37.44 -72.64
CA GLY A 713 -69.19 36.01 -72.35
C GLY A 713 -67.95 35.14 -72.65
N ARG A 714 -66.76 35.73 -72.79
CA ARG A 714 -65.50 34.99 -73.04
C ARG A 714 -65.00 34.26 -71.79
N TYR A 715 -65.09 34.91 -70.64
CA TYR A 715 -64.86 34.36 -69.31
C TYR A 715 -66.17 34.41 -68.54
N VAL A 716 -66.48 33.35 -67.79
CA VAL A 716 -67.83 33.13 -67.21
C VAL A 716 -67.79 32.77 -65.72
N ASP A 717 -66.61 32.46 -65.20
CA ASP A 717 -66.39 32.06 -63.81
C ASP A 717 -64.96 32.45 -63.41
N LEU A 718 -64.69 32.53 -62.11
CA LEU A 718 -63.36 32.85 -61.54
C LEU A 718 -63.14 32.06 -60.25
N ASP A 719 -61.87 31.75 -60.01
CA ASP A 719 -61.39 30.86 -58.94
C ASP A 719 -60.24 31.54 -58.20
N LEU A 720 -60.51 31.92 -56.96
CA LEU A 720 -59.55 32.46 -55.99
C LEU A 720 -59.00 31.33 -55.12
N GLY A 721 -58.15 30.50 -55.71
CA GLY A 721 -57.26 29.62 -54.94
C GLY A 721 -55.96 30.34 -54.61
N LYS A 722 -54.87 29.56 -54.44
CA LYS A 722 -53.49 30.08 -54.26
C LYS A 722 -52.97 31.03 -55.37
N LYS A 723 -53.75 31.20 -56.45
CA LYS A 723 -53.60 32.18 -57.52
C LYS A 723 -54.98 32.50 -58.06
N LEU A 724 -55.26 33.76 -58.35
CA LEU A 724 -56.46 34.16 -59.08
C LEU A 724 -56.42 33.59 -60.52
N THR A 725 -57.42 32.79 -60.88
CA THR A 725 -57.60 32.28 -62.25
C THR A 725 -59.00 32.56 -62.76
N VAL A 726 -59.14 32.79 -64.06
CA VAL A 726 -60.44 32.97 -64.72
C VAL A 726 -60.76 31.76 -65.60
N ILE A 727 -62.02 31.36 -65.62
CA ILE A 727 -62.51 30.22 -66.40
C ILE A 727 -63.22 30.74 -67.64
N ARG A 728 -62.76 30.27 -68.80
CA ARG A 728 -63.38 30.57 -70.09
C ARG A 728 -64.69 29.79 -70.29
N LYS A 729 -65.54 30.27 -71.21
CA LYS A 729 -66.75 29.56 -71.65
C LYS A 729 -66.50 28.14 -72.21
N ASP A 730 -65.27 27.80 -72.60
CA ASP A 730 -64.84 26.45 -72.98
C ASP A 730 -64.24 25.63 -71.81
N GLY A 731 -64.55 25.99 -70.56
CA GLY A 731 -64.12 25.31 -69.33
C GLY A 731 -62.65 25.48 -68.95
N LYS A 732 -61.83 26.11 -69.81
CA LYS A 732 -60.39 26.25 -69.59
C LYS A 732 -60.08 27.36 -68.59
N LYS A 733 -59.46 26.99 -67.46
CA LYS A 733 -58.86 27.93 -66.50
C LYS A 733 -57.64 28.63 -67.13
N ARG A 734 -57.43 29.91 -66.78
CA ARG A 734 -56.27 30.72 -67.19
C ARG A 734 -55.83 31.60 -66.01
N ASP A 735 -54.57 31.47 -65.61
CA ASP A 735 -53.90 32.33 -64.63
C ASP A 735 -53.86 33.78 -65.15
N VAL A 736 -54.19 34.75 -64.27
CA VAL A 736 -54.32 36.17 -64.61
C VAL A 736 -53.08 36.75 -65.25
N LYS A 737 -51.87 36.28 -64.87
CA LYS A 737 -50.60 36.75 -65.47
C LYS A 737 -50.46 36.45 -66.97
N TYR A 738 -51.34 35.60 -67.52
CA TYR A 738 -51.42 35.30 -68.96
C TYR A 738 -52.60 36.00 -69.65
N LEU A 739 -53.34 36.90 -69.00
CA LEU A 739 -54.37 37.71 -69.66
C LEU A 739 -53.74 38.87 -70.43
N SER A 740 -54.38 39.29 -71.53
CA SER A 740 -54.04 40.57 -72.15
C SER A 740 -54.42 41.71 -71.19
N ARG A 741 -53.58 42.75 -71.07
CA ARG A 741 -53.77 43.92 -70.18
C ARG A 741 -55.23 44.34 -70.01
N GLY A 742 -55.92 44.70 -71.10
CA GLY A 742 -57.32 45.13 -71.04
C GLY A 742 -58.35 44.10 -70.53
N THR A 743 -58.03 42.81 -70.47
CA THR A 743 -58.88 41.80 -69.81
C THR A 743 -58.52 41.63 -68.33
N ALA A 744 -57.27 41.89 -67.97
CA ALA A 744 -56.83 41.97 -66.57
C ALA A 744 -57.47 43.21 -65.90
N GLU A 745 -57.43 44.36 -66.59
CA GLU A 745 -58.11 45.61 -66.19
C GLU A 745 -59.63 45.38 -66.02
N GLN A 746 -60.28 44.68 -66.96
CA GLN A 746 -61.71 44.31 -66.84
C GLN A 746 -62.03 43.40 -65.64
N LEU A 747 -61.14 42.47 -65.29
CA LEU A 747 -61.33 41.58 -64.13
C LEU A 747 -61.24 42.35 -62.81
N TYR A 748 -60.28 43.27 -62.69
CA TYR A 748 -60.13 44.12 -61.51
C TYR A 748 -61.30 45.11 -61.37
N PHE A 749 -61.76 45.67 -62.50
CA PHE A 749 -62.97 46.50 -62.55
C PHE A 749 -64.20 45.72 -62.04
N ALA A 750 -64.42 44.49 -62.52
CA ALA A 750 -65.50 43.62 -62.05
C ALA A 750 -65.40 43.26 -60.56
N LEU A 751 -64.21 42.98 -60.04
CA LEU A 751 -63.99 42.67 -58.63
C LEU A 751 -64.26 43.86 -57.70
N LYS A 752 -63.71 45.04 -58.00
CA LYS A 752 -63.97 46.27 -57.21
C LYS A 752 -65.45 46.67 -57.26
N LEU A 753 -66.10 46.57 -58.41
CA LEU A 753 -67.54 46.89 -58.52
C LEU A 753 -68.40 45.92 -57.72
N ALA A 754 -68.15 44.62 -57.81
CA ALA A 754 -68.84 43.62 -57.01
C ALA A 754 -68.61 43.83 -55.50
N PHE A 755 -67.44 44.33 -55.10
CA PHE A 755 -67.17 44.72 -53.72
C PHE A 755 -68.06 45.90 -53.30
N ILE A 756 -68.04 47.01 -54.04
CA ILE A 756 -68.89 48.19 -53.78
C ILE A 756 -70.37 47.80 -53.71
N GLU A 757 -70.82 46.90 -54.59
CA GLU A 757 -72.21 46.47 -54.65
C GLU A 757 -72.66 45.66 -53.42
N GLN A 758 -71.75 44.95 -52.75
CA GLN A 758 -72.02 44.18 -51.54
C GLN A 758 -71.86 44.99 -50.24
N ILE A 759 -71.40 46.24 -50.32
CA ILE A 759 -71.29 47.16 -49.17
C ILE A 759 -72.21 48.38 -49.31
N LYS A 760 -73.02 48.47 -50.38
CA LYS A 760 -73.89 49.63 -50.69
C LYS A 760 -75.04 49.86 -49.70
N ASP A 761 -75.26 48.91 -48.79
CA ASP A 761 -76.17 48.98 -47.64
C ASP A 761 -75.57 49.75 -46.46
N GLU A 762 -74.24 49.69 -46.28
CA GLU A 762 -73.47 50.48 -45.30
C GLU A 762 -72.91 51.77 -45.92
N ILE A 763 -72.17 51.66 -47.04
CA ILE A 763 -71.50 52.78 -47.70
C ILE A 763 -71.89 52.85 -49.17
N ASN A 764 -72.74 53.83 -49.48
CA ASN A 764 -73.13 54.16 -50.85
C ASN A 764 -72.59 55.54 -51.23
N LEU A 765 -71.29 55.60 -51.51
CA LEU A 765 -70.58 56.78 -52.01
C LEU A 765 -70.56 56.83 -53.55
N PRO A 766 -70.34 58.02 -54.15
CA PRO A 766 -70.10 58.15 -55.59
C PRO A 766 -68.83 57.43 -56.05
N ILE A 767 -68.94 56.71 -57.16
CA ILE A 767 -67.85 55.99 -57.82
C ILE A 767 -67.14 56.97 -58.77
N LEU A 768 -65.82 57.13 -58.62
CA LEU A 768 -64.99 57.99 -59.47
C LEU A 768 -64.19 57.14 -60.46
N ILE A 769 -64.29 57.43 -61.76
CA ILE A 769 -63.60 56.69 -62.82
C ILE A 769 -62.75 57.65 -63.66
N ASP A 770 -61.42 57.59 -63.49
CA ASP A 770 -60.46 58.49 -64.15
C ASP A 770 -59.66 57.78 -65.25
N ASP A 771 -59.90 58.15 -66.51
CA ASP A 771 -59.30 57.64 -67.76
C ASP A 771 -59.08 56.10 -67.84
N SER A 772 -59.84 55.34 -67.04
CA SER A 772 -59.69 53.89 -66.83
C SER A 772 -59.92 53.03 -68.09
N PHE A 773 -60.53 53.61 -69.12
CA PHE A 773 -61.04 52.89 -70.29
C PHE A 773 -60.23 53.14 -71.58
N VAL A 774 -59.11 53.87 -71.48
CA VAL A 774 -58.21 54.21 -72.61
C VAL A 774 -57.76 52.99 -73.43
N ASN A 775 -57.64 51.81 -72.83
CA ASN A 775 -57.13 50.58 -73.47
C ASN A 775 -58.22 49.71 -74.17
N PHE A 776 -59.42 50.24 -74.38
CA PHE A 776 -60.59 49.45 -74.81
C PHE A 776 -61.06 49.78 -76.24
N ASP A 777 -61.49 48.73 -76.96
CA ASP A 777 -62.09 48.87 -78.30
C ASP A 777 -63.59 49.22 -78.20
N ASP A 778 -64.18 49.72 -79.28
CA ASP A 778 -65.59 50.12 -79.38
C ASP A 778 -66.59 49.08 -78.84
N ARG A 779 -66.25 47.78 -78.93
CA ARG A 779 -67.08 46.69 -78.41
C ARG A 779 -67.00 46.61 -76.89
N ARG A 780 -65.81 46.72 -76.31
CA ARG A 780 -65.62 46.82 -74.85
C ARG A 780 -66.24 48.10 -74.29
N VAL A 781 -66.11 49.24 -74.98
CA VAL A 781 -66.80 50.49 -74.61
C VAL A 781 -68.32 50.26 -74.55
N GLY A 782 -68.89 49.55 -75.54
CA GLY A 782 -70.32 49.16 -75.52
C GLY A 782 -70.74 48.12 -74.47
N TYR A 783 -69.82 47.35 -73.89
CA TYR A 783 -70.11 46.51 -72.70
C TYR A 783 -70.05 47.34 -71.41
N ILE A 784 -69.14 48.31 -71.34
CA ILE A 784 -68.96 49.21 -70.21
C ILE A 784 -70.13 50.20 -70.12
N GLU A 785 -70.59 50.74 -71.24
CA GLU A 785 -71.80 51.56 -71.33
C GLU A 785 -73.02 50.88 -70.65
N LYS A 786 -73.18 49.56 -70.84
CA LYS A 786 -74.25 48.77 -70.20
C LYS A 786 -74.04 48.63 -68.70
N LEU A 787 -72.84 48.21 -68.29
CA LEU A 787 -72.50 48.00 -66.88
C LEU A 787 -72.59 49.32 -66.08
N LEU A 788 -72.15 50.43 -66.65
CA LEU A 788 -72.27 51.76 -66.04
C LEU A 788 -73.74 52.15 -65.84
N LYS A 789 -74.62 51.88 -66.81
CA LYS A 789 -76.06 52.13 -66.70
C LYS A 789 -76.68 51.29 -65.55
N GLU A 790 -76.33 50.01 -65.46
CA GLU A 790 -76.75 49.08 -64.40
C GLU A 790 -76.28 49.52 -62.99
N ILE A 791 -75.00 49.88 -62.83
CA ILE A 791 -74.46 50.42 -61.58
C ILE A 791 -75.13 51.74 -61.19
N SER A 792 -75.42 52.60 -62.17
CA SER A 792 -76.00 53.93 -61.94
C SER A 792 -77.42 53.93 -61.37
N GLU A 793 -78.06 52.75 -61.28
CA GLU A 793 -79.32 52.59 -60.54
C GLU A 793 -79.11 52.51 -59.02
N ASN A 794 -77.90 52.17 -58.57
CA ASN A 794 -77.55 51.90 -57.18
C ASN A 794 -76.56 52.93 -56.60
N ASN A 795 -75.57 53.35 -57.37
CA ASN A 795 -74.48 54.26 -56.96
C ASN A 795 -74.36 55.41 -57.98
N GLN A 796 -74.00 56.62 -57.53
CA GLN A 796 -73.69 57.71 -58.46
C GLN A 796 -72.32 57.43 -59.12
N VAL A 797 -72.17 57.72 -60.41
CA VAL A 797 -70.92 57.48 -61.15
C VAL A 797 -70.42 58.79 -61.78
N LEU A 798 -69.18 59.15 -61.51
CA LEU A 798 -68.50 60.32 -62.09
C LEU A 798 -67.38 59.81 -63.01
N ILE A 799 -67.53 60.03 -64.32
CA ILE A 799 -66.64 59.51 -65.36
C ILE A 799 -65.79 60.66 -65.91
N PHE A 800 -64.50 60.65 -65.60
CA PHE A 800 -63.52 61.59 -66.10
C PHE A 800 -62.80 60.96 -67.30
N THR A 801 -63.02 61.48 -68.52
CA THR A 801 -62.53 60.82 -69.73
C THR A 801 -62.06 61.77 -70.85
N ALA A 802 -61.05 61.34 -71.61
CA ALA A 802 -60.69 61.91 -72.91
C ALA A 802 -61.36 61.21 -74.12
N GLN A 803 -62.14 60.14 -73.92
CA GLN A 803 -62.71 59.34 -75.02
C GLN A 803 -64.08 59.85 -75.49
N GLY A 804 -64.13 60.58 -76.61
CA GLY A 804 -65.39 61.05 -77.21
C GLY A 804 -66.43 59.94 -77.43
N ASN A 805 -66.02 58.81 -78.03
CA ASN A 805 -66.87 57.64 -78.29
C ASN A 805 -67.60 57.09 -77.04
N LEU A 806 -67.03 57.25 -75.84
CA LEU A 806 -67.71 56.88 -74.58
C LEU A 806 -68.79 57.91 -74.21
N VAL A 807 -68.52 59.21 -74.39
CA VAL A 807 -69.51 60.29 -74.18
C VAL A 807 -70.68 60.14 -75.16
N ASP A 808 -70.37 59.96 -76.45
CA ASP A 808 -71.35 59.80 -77.53
C ASP A 808 -72.32 58.63 -77.28
N ARG A 809 -71.80 57.52 -76.73
CA ARG A 809 -72.58 56.31 -76.38
C ARG A 809 -73.40 56.43 -75.11
N LEU A 810 -72.91 57.20 -74.13
CA LEU A 810 -73.67 57.47 -72.92
C LEU A 810 -74.89 58.37 -73.22
N GLY A 811 -74.77 59.27 -74.21
CA GLY A 811 -75.86 60.15 -74.63
C GLY A 811 -76.18 61.23 -73.60
N LEU A 812 -75.17 61.65 -72.84
CA LEU A 812 -75.27 62.63 -71.74
C LEU A 812 -74.50 63.89 -72.10
N GLU A 813 -75.01 65.07 -71.74
CA GLU A 813 -74.26 66.32 -71.89
C GLU A 813 -73.07 66.32 -70.91
N PRO A 814 -71.82 66.46 -71.40
CA PRO A 814 -70.64 66.40 -70.54
C PRO A 814 -70.30 67.77 -69.92
N LEU A 815 -69.84 67.73 -68.67
CA LEU A 815 -69.12 68.83 -68.04
C LEU A 815 -67.75 68.95 -68.73
N THR A 816 -67.56 69.96 -69.57
CA THR A 816 -66.36 70.10 -70.41
C THR A 816 -65.25 70.91 -69.74
N PHE A 817 -64.00 70.45 -69.90
CA PHE A 817 -62.80 71.20 -69.53
C PHE A 817 -62.18 71.90 -70.75
N THR A 818 -62.32 73.22 -70.82
CA THR A 818 -61.72 74.06 -71.86
C THR A 818 -60.26 74.40 -71.54
N LYS A 819 -59.31 73.97 -72.38
CA LYS A 819 -57.87 74.21 -72.18
C LYS A 819 -57.48 75.63 -72.62
N GLY A 820 -57.09 76.49 -71.66
CA GLY A 820 -56.38 77.75 -71.94
C GLY A 820 -57.23 79.03 -72.06
N THR A 821 -57.95 79.41 -71.00
CA THR A 821 -58.49 80.78 -70.81
C THR A 821 -58.04 81.34 -69.46
N GLN A 822 -57.76 82.65 -69.38
CA GLN A 822 -56.98 83.30 -68.30
C GLN A 822 -57.71 83.49 -66.94
N ASN A 823 -58.56 82.54 -66.55
CA ASN A 823 -59.04 82.34 -65.17
C ASN A 823 -58.92 80.84 -64.86
N ALA A 824 -57.67 80.39 -64.71
CA ALA A 824 -57.27 79.04 -64.34
C ALA A 824 -56.30 79.13 -63.17
#